data_AF-A0A7C8J951-F1
#
_entry.id   AF-A0A7C8J951-F1
#
_cell.length_a   1.000
_cell.length_b   1.000
_cell.length_c   1.000
_cell.angle_alpha   90.00
_cell.angle_beta   90.00
_cell.angle_gamma   90.00
#
_symmetry.space_group_name_H-M   'P 1'
#
loop_
_entity.id
_entity.type
_entity.pdbx_description
1 polymer ?
#
loop_
_entity_poly.entity_id
_entity_poly.type
_entity_poly.pdbx_seq_one_letter_code
_entity_poly.pdbx_strand_id
1 'polypeptide(L)'
;MRYLALLSALSVAPLLASAFNYTTPNPRSFSPALNNNKTKDCPPWYASTATYRSTNVSSLRTAIHTTEDATVLLVGEETTVASQNAAVSAMDWIDTSDLKAKSVNVKMGGVESIAITTVCTTNDACISLMPEGVEGTCYKGGLVVRENYQMCRVTNKKIQDQLGDSKADVTFACDAEKEECNFQFWVDEEESFYCALDKCTFEMDFGANSNVTHYKCETVKCKCITGRMMCGKDGSLDISDFLTEEIKGPAEFSCTASYDSSDAKKDGCSFSEPAMNQLISDVFGDKSIFLDCNSAECVPSSLIPGYKRPPKKVNKALIAGAVGGSVITLAAVVGLLWFLHRKSNKSGLGPIHLGLDDDESSKLITEHKPASLLFEDVSYSVNGKQILSGVHGVVSPGQVMAIMGASGAGKTTFLDILARKNKRGTVGGKILVNGLSVSDDEYRDVIGFVDQEDTCMPTLTVYETILNSALLRLPKDMDFKSKQTRVMEVMQQLGVLGIKDSLIGSEEGERGISGGERRRVSIACELVTSPAILFLDEPTSGLDAYNAYNVVECLVSLAQNYNRTIIFTIHQPRSNIVALFDRLTLLAKGRMVYSGDFRACQDYFAGCGYPCPAGFNIADFLVDLTMHASHKRTVPSEGNGSSEPSSSSTATERPQLTGRKRTNSVRDRQERALFTRKSSGLGQSADDVSLASVPDESEALLADPDREDDAGLLEGSFTAHSDLDVLITSYLNSDISKQVHDEIQQIVTTANSTDGDAHATLLGTGPITGFKRIGWFEQFSIVSARTWKNLYRNPMLMLTHYAIPIVLACLCGFLFYGITDDIAGFQNRMGLFFFVLAVFGFSALTSLHVFSQERLLFVRERANGYYAPITYFSSKVVFDILPLRLLPPIILGAIVYPMVGLLPEWDAFFKFLLVLVLFNLATATLCLFIGIVFKDTGIANLVGSLVMLFSLLMAGLLLNHDKIPGPAKWLQVISIFHYGFEALIVNEVTTLQLIDRKYGLDISVPGATILTTFGFNNQAYWGDVIGLGVFSGVFLVLGYLAMHFMLVERR
;
A
#
# COMPACT_ATOMS: atom_id res chain seq x y z
N MET A 1 -8.46 -28.32 -11.77
CA MET A 1 -9.76 -29.01 -11.58
C MET A 1 -9.88 -29.79 -10.28
N ARG A 2 -8.85 -30.51 -9.79
CA ARG A 2 -8.96 -31.28 -8.52
C ARG A 2 -9.09 -30.45 -7.23
N TYR A 3 -8.62 -29.20 -7.21
CA TYR A 3 -8.75 -28.29 -6.05
C TYR A 3 -10.11 -27.58 -5.94
N LEU A 4 -10.85 -27.44 -7.04
CA LEU A 4 -12.19 -26.82 -7.06
C LEU A 4 -13.27 -27.74 -6.46
N ALA A 5 -13.05 -29.05 -6.44
CA ALA A 5 -13.98 -30.03 -5.87
C ALA A 5 -13.92 -30.12 -4.33
N LEU A 6 -12.84 -29.63 -3.71
CA LEU A 6 -12.68 -29.63 -2.24
C LEU A 6 -13.36 -28.43 -1.57
N LEU A 7 -13.48 -27.30 -2.28
CA LEU A 7 -14.17 -26.10 -1.76
C LEU A 7 -15.70 -26.22 -1.85
N SER A 8 -16.24 -27.07 -2.72
CA SER A 8 -17.69 -27.34 -2.80
C SER A 8 -18.23 -28.23 -1.68
N ALA A 9 -17.37 -28.81 -0.84
CA ALA A 9 -17.78 -29.74 0.22
C ALA A 9 -18.10 -29.06 1.57
N LEU A 10 -17.96 -27.73 1.69
CA LEU A 10 -18.12 -27.00 2.96
C LEU A 10 -19.30 -26.00 2.99
N SER A 11 -20.22 -26.04 2.01
CA SER A 11 -21.40 -25.18 2.05
C SER A 11 -22.53 -25.80 2.87
N VAL A 12 -22.80 -25.22 4.05
CA VAL A 12 -24.05 -25.39 4.78
C VAL A 12 -25.17 -24.71 3.98
N ALA A 13 -25.93 -25.49 3.22
CA ALA A 13 -27.18 -25.05 2.61
C ALA A 13 -28.15 -26.25 2.54
N PRO A 14 -29.11 -26.32 3.46
CA PRO A 14 -30.50 -26.34 3.00
C PRO A 14 -31.43 -25.63 4.00
N LEU A 15 -31.60 -24.30 3.89
CA LEU A 15 -32.66 -23.58 4.64
C LEU A 15 -33.30 -22.40 3.87
N LEU A 16 -32.95 -22.17 2.61
CA LEU A 16 -33.41 -20.99 1.83
C LEU A 16 -34.26 -21.33 0.60
N ALA A 17 -35.15 -22.33 0.70
CA ALA A 17 -36.01 -22.74 -0.43
C ALA A 17 -37.51 -22.46 -0.24
N SER A 18 -37.93 -21.66 0.74
CA SER A 18 -39.36 -21.47 1.06
C SER A 18 -39.82 -20.01 1.24
N ALA A 19 -39.29 -19.08 0.44
CA ALA A 19 -39.81 -17.71 0.43
C ALA A 19 -39.64 -17.02 -0.94
N PHE A 20 -40.21 -17.61 -2.00
CA PHE A 20 -40.43 -16.91 -3.27
C PHE A 20 -41.90 -17.01 -3.65
N ASN A 21 -42.67 -16.01 -3.23
CA ASN A 21 -43.81 -15.48 -3.97
C ASN A 21 -44.26 -14.22 -3.23
N TYR A 22 -44.00 -13.04 -3.80
CA TYR A 22 -45.02 -12.00 -3.94
C TYR A 22 -44.53 -10.94 -4.92
N THR A 23 -45.50 -10.58 -5.77
CA THR A 23 -45.47 -9.75 -6.97
C THR A 23 -44.99 -8.31 -6.75
N THR A 24 -44.19 -7.84 -7.71
CA THR A 24 -43.79 -6.44 -7.93
C THR A 24 -44.96 -5.52 -8.28
N PRO A 25 -44.84 -4.20 -8.01
CA PRO A 25 -45.14 -3.21 -9.02
C PRO A 25 -43.97 -2.27 -9.34
N ASN A 26 -43.94 -1.84 -10.59
CA ASN A 26 -42.94 -1.02 -11.29
C ASN A 26 -42.49 0.28 -10.57
N PRO A 27 -41.21 0.71 -10.71
CA PRO A 27 -40.74 1.99 -10.21
C PRO A 27 -41.03 3.11 -11.23
N ARG A 28 -41.73 4.16 -10.79
CA ARG A 28 -41.70 5.46 -11.48
C ARG A 28 -40.56 6.29 -10.90
N SER A 29 -39.67 6.69 -11.79
CA SER A 29 -38.62 7.69 -11.64
C SER A 29 -39.13 8.96 -10.96
N PHE A 30 -38.44 9.43 -9.92
CA PHE A 30 -38.51 10.83 -9.48
C PHE A 30 -37.11 11.38 -9.28
N SER A 31 -36.75 12.29 -10.18
CA SER A 31 -35.60 13.18 -10.13
C SER A 31 -35.87 14.27 -9.08
N PRO A 32 -34.87 14.76 -8.31
CA PRO A 32 -35.09 15.88 -7.42
C PRO A 32 -35.11 17.18 -8.24
N ALA A 33 -36.31 17.65 -8.56
CA ALA A 33 -36.52 19.03 -8.95
C ALA A 33 -36.60 19.88 -7.67
N LEU A 34 -35.65 20.80 -7.51
CA LEU A 34 -35.72 21.91 -6.57
C LEU A 34 -37.05 22.65 -6.78
N ASN A 35 -38.00 22.45 -5.86
CA ASN A 35 -39.31 23.08 -5.91
C ASN A 35 -39.38 24.19 -4.87
N ASN A 36 -39.19 25.44 -5.33
CA ASN A 36 -39.36 26.68 -4.57
C ASN A 36 -40.86 26.93 -4.27
N ASN A 37 -41.44 26.18 -3.33
CA ASN A 37 -42.82 26.40 -2.91
C ASN A 37 -43.06 25.90 -1.47
N LYS A 38 -42.49 26.60 -0.48
CA LYS A 38 -42.80 26.42 0.95
C LYS A 38 -43.39 27.70 1.54
N THR A 39 -44.65 28.00 1.21
CA THR A 39 -45.51 28.98 1.91
C THR A 39 -46.99 28.70 1.59
N LYS A 40 -47.52 27.53 1.98
CA LYS A 40 -48.94 27.21 1.74
C LYS A 40 -49.74 26.62 2.90
N ASP A 41 -49.15 26.39 4.07
CA ASP A 41 -49.87 25.76 5.19
C ASP A 41 -50.13 26.73 6.35
N CYS A 42 -50.81 27.85 6.06
CA CYS A 42 -51.53 28.66 7.04
C CYS A 42 -53.00 28.81 6.57
N PRO A 43 -54.00 28.76 7.47
CA PRO A 43 -55.40 28.98 7.11
C PRO A 43 -55.62 30.39 6.51
N PRO A 44 -56.58 30.57 5.58
CA PRO A 44 -56.58 31.68 4.64
C PRO A 44 -57.37 32.88 5.16
N TRP A 45 -56.78 33.71 6.03
CA TRP A 45 -57.35 35.02 6.36
C TRP A 45 -56.21 36.05 6.32
N TYR A 46 -56.37 37.03 5.43
CA TYR A 46 -55.45 38.11 5.04
C TYR A 46 -54.21 37.72 4.21
N ALA A 47 -54.37 37.75 2.88
CA ALA A 47 -53.28 37.89 1.93
C ALA A 47 -53.33 39.29 1.30
N SER A 48 -52.21 40.01 1.30
CA SER A 48 -51.85 40.86 0.16
C SER A 48 -50.35 40.78 -0.11
N THR A 49 -50.08 40.38 -1.34
CA THR A 49 -48.80 40.09 -2.02
C THR A 49 -47.78 41.23 -2.05
N ALA A 50 -46.50 40.89 -1.94
CA ALA A 50 -45.44 41.48 -2.76
C ALA A 50 -44.35 40.43 -3.09
N THR A 51 -44.23 40.13 -4.37
CA THR A 51 -43.24 39.26 -5.01
C THR A 51 -41.87 39.95 -5.08
N TYR A 52 -40.77 39.22 -4.89
CA TYR A 52 -39.47 39.65 -5.44
C TYR A 52 -38.77 38.49 -6.16
N ARG A 53 -38.39 38.77 -7.41
CA ARG A 53 -37.68 37.89 -8.33
C ARG A 53 -36.21 38.33 -8.38
N SER A 54 -35.31 37.35 -8.45
CA SER A 54 -33.85 37.45 -8.50
C SER A 54 -33.29 38.42 -9.55
N THR A 55 -32.16 39.05 -9.24
CA THR A 55 -31.04 39.23 -10.18
C THR A 55 -29.70 39.30 -9.45
N ASN A 56 -28.71 38.60 -10.02
CA ASN A 56 -27.27 38.67 -9.75
C ASN A 56 -26.75 40.10 -9.51
N VAL A 57 -25.63 40.23 -8.79
CA VAL A 57 -24.33 40.67 -9.36
C VAL A 57 -23.27 40.69 -8.26
N SER A 58 -22.22 39.93 -8.54
CA SER A 58 -20.85 40.12 -8.08
C SER A 58 -20.34 41.55 -8.34
N SER A 59 -20.18 42.38 -7.31
CA SER A 59 -19.31 43.56 -7.37
C SER A 59 -19.21 44.23 -6.00
N LEU A 60 -18.10 44.01 -5.29
CA LEU A 60 -17.38 45.00 -4.47
C LEU A 60 -16.30 44.29 -3.64
N ARG A 61 -15.24 43.88 -4.34
CA ARG A 61 -13.87 44.03 -3.82
C ARG A 61 -13.42 45.44 -4.20
N THR A 62 -12.65 46.06 -3.30
CA THR A 62 -11.75 47.22 -3.51
C THR A 62 -12.30 48.64 -3.19
N ALA A 63 -12.04 49.07 -1.95
CA ALA A 63 -11.62 50.43 -1.54
C ALA A 63 -11.14 50.28 -0.07
N ILE A 64 -9.86 50.09 0.29
CA ILE A 64 -8.67 50.96 0.26
C ILE A 64 -8.85 52.29 1.04
N HIS A 65 -8.37 52.25 2.29
CA HIS A 65 -7.46 53.18 2.99
C HIS A 65 -7.93 54.23 4.03
N THR A 66 -7.13 54.25 5.12
CA THR A 66 -6.88 55.26 6.18
C THR A 66 -7.95 55.40 7.27
N THR A 67 -7.70 55.34 8.60
CA THR A 67 -6.54 55.61 9.51
C THR A 67 -6.68 54.71 10.76
N GLU A 68 -5.68 53.93 11.21
CA GLU A 68 -4.61 54.23 12.22
C GLU A 68 -5.04 54.61 13.65
N ASP A 69 -4.34 54.00 14.62
CA ASP A 69 -4.31 54.12 16.10
C ASP A 69 -5.39 53.37 16.93
N ALA A 70 -5.13 52.53 17.94
CA ALA A 70 -3.90 52.23 18.70
C ALA A 70 -3.97 50.86 19.46
N THR A 71 -2.82 50.19 19.47
CA THR A 71 -2.17 49.29 20.45
C THR A 71 -2.90 48.53 21.58
N VAL A 72 -2.52 47.24 21.61
CA VAL A 72 -2.44 46.23 22.67
C VAL A 72 -1.80 46.71 23.99
N LEU A 73 -2.32 46.26 25.13
CA LEU A 73 -1.55 45.98 26.37
C LEU A 73 -2.19 44.80 27.15
N LEU A 74 -1.35 43.80 27.43
CA LEU A 74 -1.60 42.62 28.28
C LEU A 74 -1.27 42.92 29.76
N VAL A 75 -1.48 41.91 30.62
CA VAL A 75 -1.18 41.76 32.08
C VAL A 75 -2.44 41.96 32.94
N GLY A 76 -2.87 41.09 33.86
CA GLY A 76 -2.35 39.86 34.45
C GLY A 76 -3.05 39.66 35.82
N GLU A 77 -3.28 38.40 36.20
CA GLU A 77 -3.41 37.84 37.57
C GLU A 77 -4.62 38.12 38.50
N GLU A 78 -5.27 36.99 38.84
CA GLU A 78 -5.52 36.44 40.19
C GLU A 78 -6.54 37.04 41.18
N THR A 79 -7.68 36.32 41.25
CA THR A 79 -8.27 35.65 42.44
C THR A 79 -8.93 36.41 43.62
N THR A 80 -10.05 35.78 44.03
CA THR A 80 -10.66 35.61 45.37
C THR A 80 -11.71 36.59 45.92
N VAL A 81 -12.97 36.10 45.91
CA VAL A 81 -13.88 35.85 47.05
C VAL A 81 -13.85 36.86 48.22
N ALA A 82 -14.97 37.57 48.44
CA ALA A 82 -15.84 37.42 49.61
C ALA A 82 -16.94 38.49 49.65
N SER A 83 -18.10 38.05 50.14
CA SER A 83 -19.34 38.78 50.39
C SER A 83 -19.24 39.81 51.52
N GLN A 84 -20.05 40.87 51.46
CA GLN A 84 -21.05 41.17 52.50
C GLN A 84 -21.97 42.35 52.12
N ASN A 85 -23.24 42.15 52.50
CA ASN A 85 -24.43 42.99 52.35
C ASN A 85 -24.30 44.39 52.97
N ALA A 86 -24.93 45.41 52.36
CA ALA A 86 -26.11 46.09 52.93
C ALA A 86 -26.58 47.30 52.09
N ALA A 87 -27.80 47.16 51.55
CA ALA A 87 -28.93 48.10 51.65
C ALA A 87 -28.95 49.46 50.91
N VAL A 88 -29.86 49.50 49.91
CA VAL A 88 -30.91 50.52 49.65
C VAL A 88 -30.54 51.73 48.78
N SER A 89 -30.97 51.73 47.50
CA SER A 89 -32.15 52.49 47.00
C SER A 89 -32.17 52.58 45.46
N ALA A 90 -33.37 52.48 44.84
CA ALA A 90 -33.73 52.62 43.41
C ALA A 90 -33.26 51.47 42.48
N MET A 91 -34.08 50.48 42.08
CA MET A 91 -35.36 50.52 41.35
C MET A 91 -35.21 51.16 39.96
N ASP A 92 -34.68 50.40 39.00
CA ASP A 92 -34.93 50.64 37.58
C ASP A 92 -35.19 49.31 36.86
N TRP A 93 -36.11 49.41 35.91
CA TRP A 93 -36.92 48.34 35.36
C TRP A 93 -36.13 47.42 34.42
N ILE A 94 -36.54 46.16 34.35
CA ILE A 94 -36.06 45.16 33.38
C ILE A 94 -36.13 45.77 31.96
N ASP A 95 -34.95 45.91 31.35
CA ASP A 95 -34.77 46.37 29.98
C ASP A 95 -35.32 45.29 29.04
N THR A 96 -36.39 45.62 28.31
CA THR A 96 -37.03 44.77 27.29
C THR A 96 -36.16 44.59 26.02
N SER A 97 -34.85 44.78 26.11
CA SER A 97 -33.90 44.73 25.00
C SER A 97 -33.44 43.31 24.63
N ASP A 98 -33.52 42.33 25.53
CA ASP A 98 -32.99 40.98 25.32
C ASP A 98 -33.97 39.97 24.68
N LEU A 99 -35.20 40.40 24.35
CA LEU A 99 -36.14 39.63 23.52
C LEU A 99 -36.04 39.96 22.02
N LYS A 100 -34.97 40.64 21.59
CA LYS A 100 -34.68 40.93 20.17
C LYS A 100 -33.91 39.84 19.43
N ALA A 101 -33.98 38.58 19.87
CA ALA A 101 -33.42 37.45 19.13
C ALA A 101 -34.52 36.63 18.43
N LYS A 102 -34.58 36.77 17.09
CA LYS A 102 -35.46 36.07 16.11
C LYS A 102 -36.89 36.62 15.92
N SER A 103 -37.02 37.91 15.64
CA SER A 103 -38.17 38.41 14.87
C SER A 103 -37.75 38.71 13.42
N VAL A 104 -38.49 38.16 12.45
CA VAL A 104 -38.36 38.54 11.03
C VAL A 104 -38.94 39.94 10.87
N ASN A 105 -38.08 40.94 10.67
CA ASN A 105 -38.50 42.31 10.39
C ASN A 105 -39.21 42.40 9.02
N VAL A 106 -40.51 42.67 9.01
CA VAL A 106 -41.24 43.11 7.81
C VAL A 106 -41.66 44.56 8.01
N LYS A 107 -41.05 45.49 7.27
CA LYS A 107 -41.50 46.90 7.21
C LYS A 107 -42.65 47.02 6.21
N MET A 108 -43.86 47.30 6.70
CA MET A 108 -44.90 47.97 5.91
C MET A 108 -45.25 49.31 6.58
N GLY A 109 -45.65 50.27 5.77
CA GLY A 109 -45.62 51.70 6.10
C GLY A 109 -46.28 52.10 7.43
N GLY A 110 -45.47 52.70 8.31
CA GLY A 110 -45.93 53.77 9.20
C GLY A 110 -46.99 53.43 10.24
N VAL A 111 -47.04 52.21 10.80
CA VAL A 111 -47.58 51.88 12.13
C VAL A 111 -46.83 50.62 12.59
N GLU A 112 -46.22 50.61 13.79
CA GLU A 112 -45.62 49.42 14.37
C GLU A 112 -46.72 48.47 14.87
N SER A 113 -47.05 47.46 14.07
CA SER A 113 -47.94 46.36 14.46
C SER A 113 -47.13 45.06 14.46
N ILE A 114 -46.92 44.49 15.66
CA ILE A 114 -46.20 43.22 15.89
C ILE A 114 -47.19 42.07 15.64
N ALA A 115 -47.07 41.38 14.50
CA ALA A 115 -47.88 40.18 14.24
C ALA A 115 -47.26 38.96 14.95
N ILE A 116 -48.01 38.39 15.90
CA ILE A 116 -47.62 37.22 16.71
C ILE A 116 -47.88 35.93 15.92
N THR A 117 -46.83 35.18 15.62
CA THR A 117 -46.93 33.74 15.33
C THR A 117 -45.76 33.00 15.98
N THR A 118 -45.78 32.95 17.33
CA THR A 118 -44.74 32.29 18.14
C THR A 118 -45.02 30.81 18.40
N VAL A 119 -46.21 30.30 18.02
CA VAL A 119 -46.61 28.90 18.24
C VAL A 119 -46.39 28.10 16.96
N CYS A 120 -45.53 27.08 16.99
CA CYS A 120 -45.34 26.20 15.84
C CYS A 120 -46.63 25.41 15.54
N THR A 121 -46.95 25.24 14.26
CA THR A 121 -48.13 24.48 13.82
C THR A 121 -47.77 23.12 13.22
N THR A 122 -46.59 23.04 12.58
CA THR A 122 -46.05 21.87 11.89
C THR A 122 -44.59 21.65 12.27
N ASN A 123 -44.09 20.41 12.14
CA ASN A 123 -42.69 20.08 12.40
C ASN A 123 -41.72 20.84 11.48
N ASP A 124 -42.15 21.11 10.24
CA ASP A 124 -41.37 21.86 9.24
C ASP A 124 -41.00 23.27 9.71
N ALA A 125 -41.87 23.92 10.50
CA ALA A 125 -41.61 25.24 11.06
C ALA A 125 -40.43 25.25 12.05
N CYS A 126 -40.14 24.10 12.68
CA CYS A 126 -39.06 23.98 13.66
C CYS A 126 -37.69 23.68 13.03
N ILE A 127 -37.63 23.26 11.76
CA ILE A 127 -36.38 22.85 11.11
C ILE A 127 -35.35 23.99 11.07
N SER A 128 -35.78 25.24 10.83
CA SER A 128 -34.90 26.41 10.80
C SER A 128 -34.45 26.91 12.18
N LEU A 129 -35.06 26.40 13.24
CA LEU A 129 -34.73 26.77 14.62
C LEU A 129 -33.77 25.78 15.28
N MET A 130 -33.53 24.61 14.64
CA MET A 130 -32.62 23.59 15.12
C MET A 130 -31.20 23.75 14.57
N PRO A 131 -30.16 23.28 15.29
CA PRO A 131 -28.81 23.15 14.75
C PRO A 131 -28.78 22.26 13.50
N GLU A 132 -27.81 22.49 12.60
CA GLU A 132 -27.66 21.69 11.38
C GLU A 132 -27.61 20.18 11.69
N GLY A 133 -28.48 19.40 11.04
CA GLY A 133 -28.52 17.95 11.17
C GLY A 133 -29.47 17.39 12.24
N VAL A 134 -30.20 18.22 12.99
CA VAL A 134 -31.16 17.77 14.01
C VAL A 134 -32.59 18.00 13.51
N GLU A 135 -33.40 16.93 13.45
CA GLU A 135 -34.84 17.05 13.15
C GLU A 135 -35.58 17.75 14.29
N GLY A 136 -36.19 18.90 13.99
CA GLY A 136 -37.07 19.64 14.89
C GLY A 136 -38.50 19.11 14.83
N THR A 137 -39.10 18.84 15.98
CA THR A 137 -40.51 18.47 16.10
C THR A 137 -41.26 19.58 16.81
N CYS A 138 -42.46 19.88 16.32
CA CYS A 138 -43.38 20.79 16.98
C CYS A 138 -44.18 20.01 18.04
N TYR A 139 -43.75 20.11 19.30
CA TYR A 139 -44.35 19.43 20.43
C TYR A 139 -45.52 20.25 20.98
N LYS A 140 -46.73 19.66 21.01
CA LYS A 140 -47.98 20.32 21.43
C LYS A 140 -48.50 19.83 22.78
N GLY A 141 -47.65 19.22 23.59
CA GLY A 141 -48.06 18.51 24.81
C GLY A 141 -48.31 19.39 26.03
N GLY A 142 -48.27 20.72 25.91
CA GLY A 142 -48.45 21.66 27.01
C GLY A 142 -47.29 21.71 28.00
N LEU A 143 -46.71 20.59 28.42
CA LEU A 143 -45.58 20.58 29.36
C LEU A 143 -44.37 21.35 28.78
N VAL A 144 -43.77 22.23 29.57
CA VAL A 144 -42.57 22.98 29.15
C VAL A 144 -41.37 22.04 29.13
N VAL A 145 -40.68 21.94 27.99
CA VAL A 145 -39.42 21.16 27.87
C VAL A 145 -38.21 22.09 27.90
N ARG A 146 -38.24 23.18 27.13
CA ARG A 146 -37.32 24.34 27.24
C ARG A 146 -38.10 25.65 27.25
N GLU A 147 -38.85 25.93 26.19
CA GLU A 147 -39.63 27.14 26.00
C GLU A 147 -41.00 26.81 25.41
N ASN A 148 -42.07 26.97 26.17
CA ASN A 148 -43.43 26.70 25.69
C ASN A 148 -44.16 28.00 25.37
N TYR A 149 -44.76 28.06 24.18
CA TYR A 149 -45.55 29.19 23.73
C TYR A 149 -47.00 28.78 23.54
N GLN A 150 -47.92 29.55 24.12
CA GLN A 150 -49.36 29.32 24.01
C GLN A 150 -50.06 30.56 23.51
N MET A 151 -50.96 30.36 22.54
CA MET A 151 -51.87 31.37 22.05
C MET A 151 -53.30 30.94 22.38
N CYS A 152 -54.01 31.80 23.10
CA CYS A 152 -55.27 31.49 23.76
C CYS A 152 -56.36 32.49 23.38
N ARG A 153 -57.57 32.02 23.08
CA ARG A 153 -58.73 32.88 22.91
C ARG A 153 -59.54 32.96 24.19
N VAL A 154 -59.97 34.15 24.60
CA VAL A 154 -60.83 34.32 25.78
C VAL A 154 -62.24 33.80 25.46
N THR A 155 -62.76 32.89 26.29
CA THR A 155 -64.05 32.21 26.05
C THR A 155 -65.19 32.65 26.98
N ASN A 156 -64.90 33.48 27.99
CA ASN A 156 -65.91 34.05 28.88
C ASN A 156 -66.92 34.90 28.09
N LYS A 157 -68.18 34.45 28.04
CA LYS A 157 -69.24 35.12 27.26
C LYS A 157 -69.45 36.58 27.66
N LYS A 158 -69.41 36.89 28.95
CA LYS A 158 -69.65 38.26 29.44
C LYS A 158 -68.49 39.21 29.19
N ILE A 159 -67.27 38.69 29.12
CA ILE A 159 -66.10 39.47 28.69
C ILE A 159 -66.23 39.78 27.19
N GLN A 160 -66.64 38.78 26.38
CA GLN A 160 -66.92 38.99 24.96
C GLN A 160 -68.07 40.00 24.73
N ASP A 161 -69.15 39.93 25.51
CA ASP A 161 -70.30 40.85 25.39
C ASP A 161 -69.92 42.32 25.68
N GLN A 162 -68.96 42.58 26.59
CA GLN A 162 -68.49 43.94 26.86
C GLN A 162 -67.49 44.47 25.82
N LEU A 163 -66.78 43.57 25.14
CA LEU A 163 -65.83 43.92 24.08
C LEU A 163 -66.50 44.17 22.72
N GLY A 164 -67.78 43.79 22.57
CA GLY A 164 -68.54 43.99 21.34
C GLY A 164 -67.98 43.16 20.19
N ASP A 165 -67.58 43.82 19.09
CA ASP A 165 -66.94 43.17 17.94
C ASP A 165 -65.43 42.95 18.14
N SER A 166 -64.85 43.47 19.23
CA SER A 166 -63.40 43.41 19.50
C SER A 166 -63.00 42.00 19.99
N LYS A 167 -61.88 41.47 19.50
CA LYS A 167 -61.39 40.14 19.86
C LYS A 167 -60.36 40.21 20.98
N ALA A 168 -60.61 39.48 22.07
CA ALA A 168 -59.62 39.30 23.15
C ALA A 168 -58.86 37.98 23.01
N ASP A 169 -57.55 38.09 22.89
CA ASP A 169 -56.61 36.96 22.84
C ASP A 169 -55.56 37.13 23.96
N VAL A 170 -54.98 36.01 24.39
CA VAL A 170 -53.98 35.94 25.46
C VAL A 170 -52.79 35.14 24.95
N THR A 171 -51.59 35.66 25.17
CA THR A 171 -50.36 34.89 25.00
C THR A 171 -49.81 34.48 26.34
N PHE A 172 -49.38 33.23 26.45
CA PHE A 172 -48.72 32.70 27.63
C PHE A 172 -47.44 31.97 27.20
N ALA A 173 -46.29 32.44 27.68
CA ALA A 173 -44.99 31.88 27.33
C ALA A 173 -44.22 31.53 28.61
N CYS A 174 -43.54 30.38 28.65
CA CYS A 174 -42.77 29.94 29.82
C CYS A 174 -41.41 29.39 29.41
N ASP A 175 -40.40 29.68 30.24
CA ASP A 175 -39.02 29.20 30.12
C ASP A 175 -38.70 28.27 31.30
N ALA A 176 -38.34 27.02 30.99
CA ALA A 176 -38.06 26.00 32.00
C ALA A 176 -36.72 26.20 32.72
N GLU A 177 -35.73 26.85 32.08
CA GLU A 177 -34.40 27.08 32.67
C GLU A 177 -34.43 28.28 33.62
N LYS A 178 -35.22 29.30 33.30
CA LYS A 178 -35.36 30.51 34.11
C LYS A 178 -36.44 30.44 35.17
N GLU A 179 -37.34 29.44 35.11
CA GLU A 179 -38.52 29.34 35.97
C GLU A 179 -39.42 30.60 35.88
N GLU A 180 -39.49 31.19 34.68
CA GLU A 180 -40.21 32.44 34.40
C GLU A 180 -41.32 32.19 33.37
N CYS A 181 -42.45 32.86 33.53
CA CYS A 181 -43.51 32.91 32.53
C CYS A 181 -43.95 34.36 32.27
N ASN A 182 -44.53 34.59 31.09
CA ASN A 182 -45.10 35.86 30.70
C ASN A 182 -46.54 35.64 30.22
N PHE A 183 -47.45 36.46 30.74
CA PHE A 183 -48.84 36.52 30.35
C PHE A 183 -49.11 37.88 29.70
N GLN A 184 -49.67 37.91 28.50
CA GLN A 184 -50.03 39.17 27.84
C GLN A 184 -51.47 39.11 27.33
N PHE A 185 -52.19 40.21 27.50
CA PHE A 185 -53.58 40.34 27.10
C PHE A 185 -53.69 41.30 25.91
N TRP A 186 -54.36 40.85 24.86
CA TRP A 186 -54.49 41.53 23.57
C TRP A 186 -55.95 41.80 23.26
N VAL A 187 -56.25 42.98 22.72
CA VAL A 187 -57.57 43.33 22.17
C VAL A 187 -57.36 43.85 20.76
N ASP A 188 -58.00 43.23 19.77
CA ASP A 188 -57.85 43.57 18.34
C ASP A 188 -56.38 43.68 17.89
N GLU A 189 -55.56 42.70 18.30
CA GLU A 189 -54.13 42.63 17.99
C GLU A 189 -53.28 43.75 18.64
N GLU A 190 -53.86 44.52 19.57
CA GLU A 190 -53.15 45.52 20.37
C GLU A 190 -52.95 45.04 21.81
N GLU A 191 -51.70 45.00 22.28
CA GLU A 191 -51.37 44.66 23.66
C GLU A 191 -51.99 45.69 24.61
N SER A 192 -52.74 45.21 25.59
CA SER A 192 -53.39 46.05 26.61
C SER A 192 -52.56 46.07 27.89
N PHE A 193 -52.27 44.89 28.45
CA PHE A 193 -51.41 44.74 29.62
C PHE A 193 -50.65 43.42 29.57
N TYR A 194 -49.56 43.36 30.32
CA TYR A 194 -48.75 42.16 30.47
C TYR A 194 -48.36 41.92 31.93
N CYS A 195 -48.06 40.68 32.26
CA CYS A 195 -47.67 40.23 33.59
C CYS A 195 -46.46 39.31 33.49
N ALA A 196 -45.39 39.67 34.19
CA ALA A 196 -44.26 38.78 34.42
C ALA A 196 -44.54 37.91 35.64
N LEU A 197 -44.33 36.60 35.50
CA LEU A 197 -44.47 35.61 36.54
C LEU A 197 -43.11 34.97 36.83
N ASP A 198 -42.72 34.96 38.10
CA ASP A 198 -41.42 34.44 38.52
C ASP A 198 -41.62 33.25 39.47
N LYS A 199 -40.61 32.36 39.52
CA LYS A 199 -40.59 31.13 40.33
C LYS A 199 -41.75 30.19 39.98
N CYS A 200 -41.83 29.85 38.70
CA CYS A 200 -42.86 29.00 38.14
C CYS A 200 -42.46 27.52 38.20
N THR A 201 -43.39 26.67 38.65
CA THR A 201 -43.29 25.21 38.56
C THR A 201 -44.26 24.65 37.53
N PHE A 202 -43.79 23.65 36.77
CA PHE A 202 -44.52 23.04 35.65
C PHE A 202 -44.83 21.58 35.96
N GLU A 203 -46.09 21.27 36.19
CA GLU A 203 -46.57 19.93 36.57
C GLU A 203 -47.61 19.41 35.56
N MET A 204 -47.69 18.10 35.37
CA MET A 204 -48.74 17.46 34.58
C MET A 204 -49.31 16.26 35.33
N ASP A 205 -50.62 16.27 35.53
CA ASP A 205 -51.38 15.20 36.16
C ASP A 205 -52.01 14.30 35.08
N PHE A 206 -51.71 13.01 35.15
CA PHE A 206 -52.24 12.00 34.24
C PHE A 206 -53.52 11.38 34.82
N GLY A 207 -54.67 11.76 34.26
CA GLY A 207 -55.96 11.15 34.56
C GLY A 207 -56.32 10.03 33.58
N ALA A 208 -57.28 9.18 33.95
CA ALA A 208 -57.74 8.09 33.08
C ALA A 208 -58.39 8.57 31.77
N ASN A 209 -59.02 9.75 31.78
CA ASN A 209 -59.78 10.30 30.66
C ASN A 209 -59.31 11.70 30.20
N SER A 210 -58.42 12.36 30.96
CA SER A 210 -57.90 13.69 30.66
C SER A 210 -56.54 13.93 31.32
N ASN A 211 -55.70 14.72 30.67
CA ASN A 211 -54.47 15.25 31.27
C ASN A 211 -54.69 16.70 31.68
N VAL A 212 -54.16 17.08 32.84
CA VAL A 212 -54.18 18.47 33.31
C VAL A 212 -52.75 18.94 33.46
N THR A 213 -52.44 20.09 32.86
CA THR A 213 -51.15 20.78 33.02
C THR A 213 -51.32 21.95 33.96
N HIS A 214 -50.39 22.12 34.88
CA HIS A 214 -50.38 23.17 35.90
C HIS A 214 -49.08 23.98 35.80
N TYR A 215 -49.21 25.30 35.68
CA TYR A 215 -48.11 26.26 35.73
C TYR A 215 -48.37 27.13 36.96
N LYS A 216 -47.65 26.86 38.05
CA LYS A 216 -47.86 27.53 39.34
C LYS A 216 -46.71 28.49 39.59
N CYS A 217 -46.99 29.78 39.68
CA CYS A 217 -45.97 30.80 39.89
C CYS A 217 -46.21 31.52 41.22
N GLU A 218 -45.15 31.69 42.02
CA GLU A 218 -45.27 32.31 43.35
C GLU A 218 -45.58 33.80 43.28
N THR A 219 -44.97 34.52 42.34
CA THR A 219 -45.06 35.98 42.25
C THR A 219 -45.45 36.44 40.87
N VAL A 220 -46.30 37.47 40.81
CA VAL A 220 -46.76 38.10 39.57
C VAL A 220 -46.61 39.61 39.66
N LYS A 221 -46.16 40.23 38.57
CA LYS A 221 -46.08 41.69 38.42
C LYS A 221 -46.67 42.10 37.09
N CYS A 222 -47.74 42.88 37.11
CA CYS A 222 -48.43 43.33 35.91
C CYS A 222 -48.18 44.82 35.61
N LYS A 223 -48.29 45.19 34.33
CA LYS A 223 -48.22 46.58 33.85
C LYS A 223 -49.23 46.82 32.73
N CYS A 224 -49.98 47.91 32.84
CA CYS A 224 -50.87 48.40 31.79
C CYS A 224 -50.13 49.27 30.77
N ILE A 225 -50.52 49.19 29.50
CA ILE A 225 -50.06 50.09 28.45
C ILE A 225 -51.06 51.24 28.33
N THR A 226 -50.62 52.44 28.69
CA THR A 226 -51.48 53.64 28.77
C THR A 226 -52.16 53.96 27.43
N GLY A 227 -53.46 54.24 27.46
CA GLY A 227 -54.27 54.59 26.28
C GLY A 227 -54.81 53.40 25.49
N ARG A 228 -54.61 52.16 25.97
CA ARG A 228 -55.16 50.93 25.38
C ARG A 228 -56.50 50.57 26.02
N MET A 229 -57.24 49.66 25.37
CA MET A 229 -58.45 49.08 25.94
C MET A 229 -58.13 48.49 27.32
N MET A 230 -58.97 48.77 28.32
CA MET A 230 -58.76 48.39 29.73
C MET A 230 -57.63 49.14 30.48
N CYS A 231 -56.91 50.04 29.81
CA CYS A 231 -55.77 50.79 30.34
C CYS A 231 -55.86 52.28 29.98
N GLY A 232 -57.04 52.89 30.15
CA GLY A 232 -57.24 54.34 30.00
C GLY A 232 -57.70 54.82 28.62
N LYS A 233 -58.18 53.94 27.73
CA LYS A 233 -58.86 54.33 26.47
C LYS A 233 -60.30 54.77 26.74
N ASP A 234 -60.71 55.89 26.15
CA ASP A 234 -62.06 56.45 26.28
C ASP A 234 -63.15 55.41 25.93
N GLY A 235 -64.06 55.16 26.87
CA GLY A 235 -65.13 54.15 26.73
C GLY A 235 -64.78 52.74 27.21
N SER A 236 -63.60 52.53 27.82
CA SER A 236 -63.20 51.25 28.44
C SER A 236 -62.94 51.39 29.94
N LEU A 237 -63.07 50.29 30.70
CA LEU A 237 -62.82 50.23 32.14
C LEU A 237 -61.30 50.28 32.41
N ASP A 238 -60.78 51.34 33.01
CA ASP A 238 -59.35 51.42 33.34
C ASP A 238 -59.01 50.61 34.61
N ILE A 239 -58.20 49.57 34.45
CA ILE A 239 -57.72 48.70 35.55
C ILE A 239 -56.23 48.89 35.85
N SER A 240 -55.62 49.98 35.38
CA SER A 240 -54.18 50.23 35.53
C SER A 240 -53.69 50.16 36.98
N ASP A 241 -54.34 50.89 37.89
CA ASP A 241 -53.97 50.93 39.31
C ASP A 241 -54.17 49.55 39.99
N PHE A 242 -55.26 48.87 39.64
CA PHE A 242 -55.59 47.53 40.13
C PHE A 242 -54.52 46.49 39.76
N LEU A 243 -54.05 46.51 38.52
CA LEU A 243 -53.01 45.60 38.04
C LEU A 243 -51.67 45.79 38.79
N THR A 244 -51.37 47.01 39.24
CA THR A 244 -50.11 47.31 39.95
C THR A 244 -50.19 47.13 41.47
N GLU A 245 -51.34 47.39 42.09
CA GLU A 245 -51.47 47.43 43.55
C GLU A 245 -51.97 46.11 44.15
N GLU A 246 -52.88 45.40 43.45
CA GLU A 246 -53.59 44.23 43.98
C GLU A 246 -53.05 42.89 43.45
N ILE A 247 -52.59 42.83 42.20
CA ILE A 247 -52.06 41.58 41.62
C ILE A 247 -50.64 41.30 42.11
N LYS A 248 -50.50 40.31 43.00
CA LYS A 248 -49.19 39.91 43.57
C LYS A 248 -48.89 38.41 43.48
N GLY A 249 -49.89 37.58 43.14
CA GLY A 249 -49.78 36.12 43.15
C GLY A 249 -50.20 35.49 44.49
N PRO A 250 -50.18 34.16 44.62
CA PRO A 250 -49.73 33.20 43.61
C PRO A 250 -50.71 33.09 42.44
N ALA A 251 -50.19 32.86 41.24
CA ALA A 251 -51.00 32.63 40.05
C ALA A 251 -50.84 31.20 39.53
N GLU A 252 -51.94 30.66 39.03
CA GLU A 252 -51.98 29.34 38.42
C GLU A 252 -52.61 29.43 37.04
N PHE A 253 -51.88 28.96 36.03
CA PHE A 253 -52.41 28.67 34.72
C PHE A 253 -52.63 27.15 34.65
N SER A 254 -53.82 26.70 34.25
CA SER A 254 -54.11 25.26 34.16
C SER A 254 -54.83 24.94 32.86
N CYS A 255 -54.41 23.89 32.15
CA CYS A 255 -55.05 23.43 30.92
C CYS A 255 -55.44 21.96 31.01
N THR A 256 -56.71 21.67 30.72
CA THR A 256 -57.24 20.30 30.65
C THR A 256 -57.39 19.87 29.20
N ALA A 257 -56.84 18.70 28.87
CA ALA A 257 -56.96 18.06 27.56
C ALA A 257 -57.51 16.64 27.71
N SER A 258 -58.73 16.40 27.20
CA SER A 258 -59.41 15.11 27.28
C SER A 258 -59.02 14.18 26.12
N TYR A 259 -59.02 12.87 26.38
CA TYR A 259 -58.64 11.86 25.38
C TYR A 259 -59.79 11.46 24.44
N ASP A 260 -61.04 11.65 24.85
CA ASP A 260 -62.24 11.27 24.09
C ASP A 260 -63.05 12.49 23.66
N SER A 261 -63.40 12.54 22.38
CA SER A 261 -64.13 13.64 21.72
C SER A 261 -65.53 13.89 22.29
N SER A 262 -66.06 12.96 23.08
CA SER A 262 -67.34 13.06 23.78
C SER A 262 -67.31 13.99 25.00
N ASP A 263 -66.12 14.16 25.62
CA ASP A 263 -65.88 15.01 26.79
C ASP A 263 -65.23 16.37 26.45
N ALA A 264 -65.03 16.67 25.15
CA ALA A 264 -64.40 17.91 24.65
C ALA A 264 -65.06 19.22 25.12
N LYS A 265 -66.24 19.17 25.74
CA LYS A 265 -66.87 20.32 26.43
C LYS A 265 -66.14 20.75 27.71
N LYS A 266 -65.24 19.91 28.25
CA LYS A 266 -64.41 20.21 29.42
C LYS A 266 -62.97 20.59 29.05
N ASP A 267 -62.63 20.57 27.77
CA ASP A 267 -61.33 21.02 27.30
C ASP A 267 -61.27 22.54 27.38
N GLY A 268 -60.16 23.05 27.91
CA GLY A 268 -59.98 24.47 28.14
C GLY A 268 -58.88 24.75 29.15
N CYS A 269 -58.38 25.97 29.08
CA CYS A 269 -57.40 26.51 30.00
C CYS A 269 -58.05 27.54 30.91
N SER A 270 -57.47 27.75 32.08
CA SER A 270 -57.88 28.82 32.98
C SER A 270 -56.69 29.49 33.62
N PHE A 271 -56.73 30.81 33.70
CA PHE A 271 -55.80 31.61 34.46
C PHE A 271 -56.49 32.07 35.75
N SER A 272 -55.86 31.80 36.88
CA SER A 272 -56.40 32.04 38.21
C SER A 272 -55.41 32.81 39.07
N GLU A 273 -55.83 33.96 39.55
CA GLU A 273 -55.14 34.76 40.55
C GLU A 273 -56.21 35.34 41.52
N PRO A 274 -56.00 35.33 42.84
CA PRO A 274 -57.07 35.64 43.80
C PRO A 274 -57.77 37.00 43.61
N ALA A 275 -57.02 38.08 43.39
CA ALA A 275 -57.57 39.41 43.21
C ALA A 275 -58.22 39.56 41.82
N MET A 276 -57.59 39.04 40.77
CA MET A 276 -58.14 39.01 39.41
C MET A 276 -59.46 38.22 39.35
N ASN A 277 -59.53 37.06 40.00
CA ASN A 277 -60.74 36.25 40.08
C ASN A 277 -61.86 36.99 40.80
N GLN A 278 -61.53 37.76 41.85
CA GLN A 278 -62.51 38.57 42.55
C GLN A 278 -63.06 39.70 41.66
N LEU A 279 -62.19 40.41 40.94
CA LEU A 279 -62.62 41.40 39.95
C LEU A 279 -63.52 40.75 38.88
N ILE A 280 -63.14 39.58 38.37
CA ILE A 280 -63.91 38.88 37.34
C ILE A 280 -65.26 38.42 37.87
N SER A 281 -65.32 37.95 39.11
CA SER A 281 -66.56 37.57 39.77
C SER A 281 -67.46 38.79 40.01
N ASP A 282 -66.91 39.92 40.44
CA ASP A 282 -67.69 41.11 40.79
C ASP A 282 -68.18 41.87 39.56
N VAL A 283 -67.37 41.93 38.49
CA VAL A 283 -67.68 42.66 37.24
C VAL A 283 -68.39 41.77 36.22
N PHE A 284 -67.93 40.53 36.05
CA PHE A 284 -68.41 39.61 35.02
C PHE A 284 -69.12 38.38 35.60
N GLY A 285 -69.08 38.09 36.89
CA GLY A 285 -69.80 36.93 37.47
C GLY A 285 -69.29 35.56 37.02
N ASP A 286 -68.04 35.48 36.51
CA ASP A 286 -67.33 34.24 36.22
C ASP A 286 -66.27 33.99 37.32
N LYS A 287 -65.86 32.73 37.52
CA LYS A 287 -64.92 32.38 38.61
C LYS A 287 -63.46 32.74 38.30
N SER A 288 -63.08 32.75 37.03
CA SER A 288 -61.73 33.02 36.52
C SER A 288 -61.79 33.27 35.00
N ILE A 289 -60.63 33.54 34.39
CA ILE A 289 -60.52 33.68 32.93
C ILE A 289 -60.45 32.28 32.32
N PHE A 290 -61.44 31.92 31.52
CA PHE A 290 -61.48 30.71 30.72
C PHE A 290 -60.94 30.98 29.31
N LEU A 291 -60.05 30.12 28.86
CA LEU A 291 -59.23 30.27 27.68
C LEU A 291 -59.29 29.01 26.80
N ASP A 292 -59.28 29.18 25.49
CA ASP A 292 -59.10 28.10 24.52
C ASP A 292 -57.71 28.25 23.87
N CYS A 293 -56.77 27.38 24.23
CA CYS A 293 -55.34 27.56 23.96
C CYS A 293 -54.77 26.52 23.01
N ASN A 294 -53.89 27.00 22.12
CA ASN A 294 -52.98 26.15 21.37
C ASN A 294 -51.56 26.33 21.94
N SER A 295 -51.01 25.27 22.52
CA SER A 295 -49.63 25.24 23.01
C SER A 295 -48.72 24.54 22.00
N ALA A 296 -47.53 25.09 21.79
CA ALA A 296 -46.49 24.40 21.06
C ALA A 296 -45.08 24.91 21.37
N GLU A 297 -44.12 23.98 21.28
CA GLU A 297 -42.69 24.23 21.42
C GLU A 297 -41.91 23.50 20.32
N CYS A 298 -40.83 24.11 19.82
CA CYS A 298 -39.90 23.44 18.92
C CYS A 298 -38.81 22.72 19.71
N VAL A 299 -38.85 21.39 19.72
CA VAL A 299 -37.84 20.54 20.40
C VAL A 299 -37.22 19.53 19.45
N PRO A 300 -35.94 19.15 19.66
CA PRO A 300 -35.37 17.96 19.04
C PRO A 300 -36.24 16.74 19.32
N SER A 301 -36.46 15.89 18.31
CA SER A 301 -37.29 14.68 18.44
C SER A 301 -36.87 13.75 19.60
N SER A 302 -35.61 13.82 20.05
CA SER A 302 -35.07 13.05 21.18
C SER A 302 -35.48 13.54 22.57
N LEU A 303 -35.89 14.81 22.70
CA LEU A 303 -36.21 15.43 23.98
C LEU A 303 -37.72 15.39 24.28
N ILE A 304 -38.52 14.79 23.41
CA ILE A 304 -39.95 14.60 23.62
C ILE A 304 -40.15 13.60 24.78
N PRO A 305 -40.90 13.98 25.84
CA PRO A 305 -41.22 13.08 26.93
C PRO A 305 -41.89 11.79 26.43
N GLY A 306 -41.30 10.63 26.73
CA GLY A 306 -41.81 9.31 26.31
C GLY A 306 -41.39 8.83 24.92
N TYR A 307 -40.48 9.54 24.23
CA TYR A 307 -39.98 9.13 22.91
C TYR A 307 -39.17 7.83 22.97
N LYS A 308 -39.61 6.82 22.21
CA LYS A 308 -38.84 5.61 21.93
C LYS A 308 -38.36 5.67 20.48
N ARG A 309 -37.05 5.65 20.26
CA ARG A 309 -36.49 5.61 18.91
C ARG A 309 -37.08 4.43 18.13
N PRO A 310 -37.56 4.63 16.90
CA PRO A 310 -37.94 3.51 16.05
C PRO A 310 -36.72 2.59 15.88
N PRO A 311 -36.89 1.26 15.98
CA PRO A 311 -35.77 0.34 15.78
C PRO A 311 -35.18 0.55 14.38
N LYS A 312 -33.85 0.61 14.28
CA LYS A 312 -33.13 0.69 13.00
C LYS A 312 -33.66 -0.41 12.07
N LYS A 313 -34.41 -0.02 11.04
CA LYS A 313 -34.88 -0.97 10.03
C LYS A 313 -33.69 -1.31 9.14
N VAL A 314 -33.04 -2.42 9.46
CA VAL A 314 -31.99 -2.98 8.61
C VAL A 314 -32.59 -3.25 7.23
N ASN A 315 -32.07 -2.57 6.21
CA ASN A 315 -32.61 -2.67 4.85
C ASN A 315 -32.21 -4.02 4.25
N LYS A 316 -33.03 -5.05 4.49
CA LYS A 316 -32.81 -6.43 4.02
C LYS A 316 -32.62 -6.51 2.50
N ALA A 317 -33.22 -5.59 1.74
CA ALA A 317 -33.05 -5.51 0.29
C ALA A 317 -31.64 -5.05 -0.11
N LEU A 318 -31.05 -4.12 0.64
CA LEU A 318 -29.70 -3.63 0.40
C LEU A 318 -28.64 -4.69 0.78
N ILE A 319 -28.91 -5.47 1.83
CA ILE A 319 -28.08 -6.63 2.20
C ILE A 319 -28.16 -7.75 1.16
N ALA A 320 -29.37 -8.11 0.71
CA ALA A 320 -29.55 -9.11 -0.35
C ALA A 320 -28.93 -8.63 -1.68
N GLY A 321 -29.01 -7.33 -1.97
CA GLY A 321 -28.36 -6.70 -3.12
C GLY A 321 -26.83 -6.70 -3.02
N ALA A 322 -26.25 -6.43 -1.84
CA ALA A 322 -24.81 -6.47 -1.61
C ALA A 322 -24.26 -7.91 -1.72
N VAL A 323 -24.91 -8.89 -1.09
CA VAL A 323 -24.52 -10.30 -1.16
C VAL A 323 -24.69 -10.85 -2.58
N GLY A 324 -25.83 -10.58 -3.23
CA GLY A 324 -26.07 -10.95 -4.63
C GLY A 324 -25.07 -10.29 -5.59
N GLY A 325 -24.79 -9.00 -5.39
CA GLY A 325 -23.78 -8.24 -6.12
C GLY A 325 -22.37 -8.80 -5.94
N SER A 326 -22.04 -9.31 -4.76
CA SER A 326 -20.73 -9.92 -4.45
C SER A 326 -20.54 -11.24 -5.19
N VAL A 327 -21.57 -12.08 -5.23
CA VAL A 327 -21.55 -13.35 -5.97
C VAL A 327 -21.48 -13.09 -7.48
N ILE A 328 -22.23 -12.11 -7.98
CA ILE A 328 -22.16 -11.68 -9.39
C ILE A 328 -20.79 -11.09 -9.71
N THR A 329 -20.20 -10.29 -8.82
CA THR A 329 -18.86 -9.71 -9.01
C THR A 329 -17.79 -10.80 -9.00
N LEU A 330 -17.87 -11.76 -8.08
CA LEU A 330 -16.97 -12.92 -8.06
C LEU A 330 -17.11 -13.72 -9.36
N ALA A 331 -18.34 -14.00 -9.81
CA ALA A 331 -18.60 -14.72 -11.05
C ALA A 331 -18.15 -13.94 -12.30
N ALA A 332 -18.31 -12.61 -12.31
CA ALA A 332 -17.85 -11.72 -13.37
C ALA A 332 -16.33 -11.60 -13.39
N VAL A 333 -15.66 -11.53 -12.24
CA VAL A 333 -14.19 -11.55 -12.14
C VAL A 333 -13.66 -12.91 -12.60
N VAL A 334 -14.22 -14.02 -12.13
CA VAL A 334 -13.83 -15.36 -12.59
C VAL A 334 -14.12 -15.53 -14.09
N GLY A 335 -15.26 -15.04 -14.58
CA GLY A 335 -15.65 -15.07 -15.99
C GLY A 335 -14.76 -14.18 -16.87
N LEU A 336 -14.39 -12.99 -16.40
CA LEU A 336 -13.48 -12.06 -17.08
C LEU A 336 -12.06 -12.61 -17.09
N LEU A 337 -11.57 -13.12 -15.96
CA LEU A 337 -10.27 -13.78 -15.88
C LEU A 337 -10.25 -15.02 -16.80
N TRP A 338 -11.32 -15.81 -16.85
CA TRP A 338 -11.41 -16.94 -17.78
C TRP A 338 -11.47 -16.49 -19.25
N PHE A 339 -12.26 -15.44 -19.56
CA PHE A 339 -12.39 -14.88 -20.91
C PHE A 339 -11.08 -14.30 -21.41
N LEU A 340 -10.40 -13.49 -20.60
CA LEU A 340 -9.11 -12.90 -20.92
C LEU A 340 -8.03 -14.00 -21.07
N HIS A 341 -8.14 -15.13 -20.36
CA HIS A 341 -7.13 -16.19 -20.36
C HIS A 341 -7.25 -16.95 -21.68
N ARG A 342 -8.50 -17.20 -22.06
CA ARG A 342 -8.86 -17.79 -23.35
C ARG A 342 -8.56 -16.85 -24.52
N LYS A 343 -8.67 -15.52 -24.35
CA LYS A 343 -8.34 -14.51 -25.38
C LYS A 343 -6.82 -14.36 -25.55
N SER A 344 -6.04 -14.40 -24.47
CA SER A 344 -4.57 -14.37 -24.52
C SER A 344 -4.00 -15.57 -25.28
N ASN A 345 -4.63 -16.74 -25.20
CA ASN A 345 -4.25 -17.92 -26.00
C ASN A 345 -4.69 -17.82 -27.47
N LYS A 346 -5.56 -16.87 -27.83
CA LYS A 346 -6.07 -16.68 -29.19
C LYS A 346 -5.49 -15.47 -29.93
N SER A 347 -4.77 -14.58 -29.26
CA SER A 347 -4.07 -13.46 -29.92
C SER A 347 -2.73 -13.90 -30.53
N GLY A 348 -2.73 -15.05 -31.21
CA GLY A 348 -1.68 -15.46 -32.12
C GLY A 348 -2.13 -15.18 -33.55
N LEU A 349 -1.31 -14.44 -34.29
CA LEU A 349 -1.37 -14.17 -35.74
C LEU A 349 -2.51 -13.28 -36.25
N GLY A 350 -2.17 -12.00 -36.47
CA GLY A 350 -2.58 -11.35 -37.71
C GLY A 350 -1.66 -11.80 -38.86
N PRO A 351 -2.14 -11.90 -40.10
CA PRO A 351 -1.31 -12.27 -41.24
C PRO A 351 -0.18 -11.25 -41.44
N ILE A 352 1.05 -11.76 -41.54
CA ILE A 352 2.26 -10.98 -41.80
C ILE A 352 2.15 -10.44 -43.23
N HIS A 353 1.92 -9.15 -43.38
CA HIS A 353 2.07 -8.49 -44.67
C HIS A 353 3.54 -8.08 -44.81
N LEU A 354 4.32 -8.75 -45.66
CA LEU A 354 5.65 -8.26 -46.06
C LEU A 354 5.42 -6.99 -46.89
N GLY A 355 5.69 -5.83 -46.30
CA GLY A 355 5.79 -4.56 -47.01
C GLY A 355 7.25 -4.41 -47.38
N LEU A 356 7.54 -4.36 -48.68
CA LEU A 356 8.88 -4.42 -49.26
C LEU A 356 9.58 -3.04 -49.32
N ASP A 357 9.20 -2.08 -48.46
CA ASP A 357 9.59 -0.67 -48.65
C ASP A 357 10.40 -0.02 -47.49
N ASP A 358 10.81 -0.75 -46.44
CA ASP A 358 11.60 -0.19 -45.30
C ASP A 358 12.99 -0.85 -45.12
N ASP A 359 13.66 -1.14 -46.24
CA ASP A 359 14.88 -1.96 -46.30
C ASP A 359 16.14 -1.28 -45.72
N GLU A 360 16.19 0.05 -45.63
CA GLU A 360 17.43 0.78 -45.28
C GLU A 360 17.74 0.76 -43.76
N SER A 361 16.77 1.02 -42.88
CA SER A 361 17.00 0.99 -41.42
C SER A 361 17.19 -0.42 -40.86
N SER A 362 16.64 -1.42 -41.57
CA SER A 362 16.72 -2.83 -41.22
C SER A 362 18.10 -3.41 -41.57
N LYS A 363 18.67 -2.97 -42.70
CA LYS A 363 20.03 -3.38 -43.16
C LYS A 363 21.16 -2.86 -42.27
N LEU A 364 20.98 -1.69 -41.64
CA LEU A 364 21.98 -1.07 -40.76
C LEU A 364 22.25 -1.82 -39.44
N ILE A 365 21.33 -2.67 -38.96
CA ILE A 365 21.54 -3.52 -37.75
C ILE A 365 21.95 -4.96 -38.13
N THR A 366 21.69 -5.38 -39.37
CA THR A 366 22.06 -6.72 -39.85
C THR A 366 23.54 -6.88 -40.17
N GLU A 367 24.24 -5.80 -40.48
CA GLU A 367 25.68 -5.83 -40.76
C GLU A 367 26.45 -5.52 -39.48
N HIS A 368 26.51 -6.50 -38.57
CA HIS A 368 27.47 -6.39 -37.46
C HIS A 368 28.88 -6.41 -38.06
N LYS A 369 29.74 -5.51 -37.59
CA LYS A 369 31.12 -5.44 -38.07
C LYS A 369 31.98 -6.38 -37.23
N PRO A 370 32.71 -7.30 -37.87
CA PRO A 370 33.56 -8.25 -37.15
C PRO A 370 34.63 -7.51 -36.35
N ALA A 371 34.84 -7.92 -35.10
CA ALA A 371 35.80 -7.27 -34.19
C ALA A 371 36.72 -8.29 -33.52
N SER A 372 38.04 -8.13 -33.62
CA SER A 372 39.02 -8.87 -32.83
C SER A 372 39.16 -8.26 -31.44
N LEU A 373 39.32 -9.12 -30.43
CA LEU A 373 39.64 -8.71 -29.07
C LEU A 373 41.07 -9.09 -28.74
N LEU A 374 41.85 -8.12 -28.30
CA LEU A 374 43.23 -8.32 -27.85
C LEU A 374 43.38 -7.83 -26.42
N PHE A 375 44.17 -8.54 -25.64
CA PHE A 375 44.47 -8.17 -24.26
C PHE A 375 45.95 -8.38 -23.98
N GLU A 376 46.59 -7.36 -23.41
CA GLU A 376 48.02 -7.33 -23.10
C GLU A 376 48.22 -7.05 -21.60
N ASP A 377 48.99 -7.92 -20.95
CA ASP A 377 49.41 -7.79 -19.54
C ASP A 377 48.27 -7.45 -18.56
N VAL A 378 47.10 -8.09 -18.76
CA VAL A 378 45.91 -7.82 -17.93
C VAL A 378 46.17 -8.30 -16.51
N SER A 379 45.99 -7.39 -15.56
CA SER A 379 46.16 -7.63 -14.13
C SER A 379 45.00 -7.03 -13.34
N TYR A 380 44.70 -7.63 -12.19
CA TYR A 380 43.62 -7.16 -11.32
C TYR A 380 43.99 -7.33 -9.86
N SER A 381 43.85 -6.25 -9.09
CA SER A 381 44.14 -6.26 -7.65
C SER A 381 42.98 -5.71 -6.83
N VAL A 382 42.67 -6.36 -5.71
CA VAL A 382 41.59 -5.97 -4.79
C VAL A 382 42.20 -5.79 -3.41
N ASN A 383 42.08 -4.60 -2.83
CA ASN A 383 42.61 -4.29 -1.49
C ASN A 383 44.09 -4.71 -1.32
N GLY A 384 44.92 -4.47 -2.33
CA GLY A 384 46.34 -4.84 -2.33
C GLY A 384 46.65 -6.32 -2.64
N LYS A 385 45.63 -7.19 -2.73
CA LYS A 385 45.80 -8.59 -3.15
C LYS A 385 45.65 -8.71 -4.66
N GLN A 386 46.71 -9.17 -5.34
CA GLN A 386 46.66 -9.47 -6.77
C GLN A 386 45.85 -10.75 -7.01
N ILE A 387 44.78 -10.63 -7.79
CA ILE A 387 43.86 -11.72 -8.16
C ILE A 387 44.18 -12.23 -9.57
N LEU A 388 44.60 -11.35 -10.48
CA LEU A 388 45.07 -11.72 -11.82
C LEU A 388 46.39 -11.03 -12.14
N SER A 389 47.30 -11.73 -12.82
CA SER A 389 48.60 -11.19 -13.21
C SER A 389 49.03 -11.64 -14.60
N GLY A 390 49.32 -10.68 -15.47
CA GLY A 390 50.07 -10.89 -16.71
C GLY A 390 49.38 -11.75 -17.76
N VAL A 391 48.06 -11.62 -17.91
CA VAL A 391 47.30 -12.40 -18.91
C VAL A 391 47.34 -11.70 -20.26
N HIS A 392 47.75 -12.40 -21.32
CA HIS A 392 47.76 -11.89 -22.69
C HIS A 392 47.21 -12.88 -23.71
N GLY A 393 46.64 -12.37 -24.80
CA GLY A 393 46.00 -13.19 -25.82
C GLY A 393 45.21 -12.40 -26.85
N VAL A 394 44.75 -13.13 -27.86
CA VAL A 394 44.04 -12.58 -29.03
C VAL A 394 42.93 -13.53 -29.46
N VAL A 395 41.79 -12.96 -29.85
CA VAL A 395 40.67 -13.67 -30.48
C VAL A 395 40.25 -12.92 -31.73
N SER A 396 40.30 -13.62 -32.85
CA SER A 396 39.91 -13.05 -34.15
C SER A 396 38.43 -13.32 -34.45
N PRO A 397 37.79 -12.52 -35.33
CA PRO A 397 36.43 -12.75 -35.78
C PRO A 397 36.24 -14.17 -36.33
N GLY A 398 35.12 -14.79 -35.98
CA GLY A 398 34.80 -16.15 -36.37
C GLY A 398 35.45 -17.24 -35.51
N GLN A 399 36.28 -16.85 -34.53
CA GLN A 399 36.90 -17.78 -33.58
C GLN A 399 36.14 -17.85 -32.25
N VAL A 400 36.24 -19.01 -31.63
CA VAL A 400 35.76 -19.28 -30.27
C VAL A 400 36.94 -19.49 -29.33
N MET A 401 37.03 -18.68 -28.27
CA MET A 401 38.01 -18.83 -27.19
C MET A 401 37.37 -19.41 -25.93
N ALA A 402 37.93 -20.52 -25.45
CA ALA A 402 37.57 -21.11 -24.17
C ALA A 402 38.56 -20.69 -23.07
N ILE A 403 38.03 -20.23 -21.94
CA ILE A 403 38.80 -19.94 -20.72
C ILE A 403 38.62 -21.11 -19.75
N MET A 404 39.71 -21.79 -19.41
CA MET A 404 39.72 -22.99 -18.58
C MET A 404 40.68 -22.85 -17.38
N GLY A 405 40.50 -23.74 -16.40
CA GLY A 405 41.31 -23.79 -15.20
C GLY A 405 40.53 -24.31 -14.00
N ALA A 406 41.25 -24.67 -12.94
CA ALA A 406 40.67 -25.12 -11.66
C ALA A 406 39.63 -24.14 -11.08
N SER A 407 38.80 -24.64 -10.17
CA SER A 407 37.93 -23.76 -9.38
C SER A 407 38.77 -22.77 -8.57
N GLY A 408 38.35 -21.50 -8.53
CA GLY A 408 39.13 -20.42 -7.89
C GLY A 408 40.34 -19.92 -8.69
N ALA A 409 40.56 -20.37 -9.94
CA ALA A 409 41.68 -19.90 -10.78
C ALA A 409 41.52 -18.46 -11.29
N GLY A 410 40.35 -17.82 -11.13
CA GLY A 410 40.08 -16.47 -11.60
C GLY A 410 39.38 -16.36 -12.96
N LYS A 411 38.80 -17.46 -13.48
CA LYS A 411 38.11 -17.51 -14.80
C LYS A 411 37.01 -16.45 -14.97
N THR A 412 36.00 -16.49 -14.11
CA THR A 412 34.88 -15.53 -14.12
C THR A 412 35.37 -14.10 -13.87
N THR A 413 36.34 -13.92 -12.97
CA THR A 413 36.96 -12.61 -12.72
C THR A 413 37.62 -12.08 -13.99
N PHE A 414 38.36 -12.91 -14.71
CA PHE A 414 39.02 -12.53 -15.95
C PHE A 414 38.02 -12.19 -17.05
N LEU A 415 36.97 -13.01 -17.22
CA LEU A 415 35.89 -12.74 -18.17
C LEU A 415 35.18 -11.41 -17.87
N ASP A 416 34.88 -11.13 -16.59
CA ASP A 416 34.24 -9.88 -16.17
C ASP A 416 35.13 -8.65 -16.46
N ILE A 417 36.46 -8.78 -16.30
CA ILE A 417 37.41 -7.70 -16.62
C ILE A 417 37.52 -7.47 -18.12
N LEU A 418 37.55 -8.55 -18.91
CA LEU A 418 37.51 -8.44 -20.37
C LEU A 418 36.26 -7.70 -20.81
N ALA A 419 35.09 -8.03 -20.25
CA ALA A 419 33.85 -7.33 -20.52
C ALA A 419 33.76 -5.91 -19.91
N ARG A 420 34.86 -5.38 -19.32
CA ARG A 420 34.95 -4.09 -18.62
C ARG A 420 33.81 -3.88 -17.60
N LYS A 421 33.39 -4.93 -16.90
CA LYS A 421 32.41 -4.78 -15.82
C LYS A 421 33.01 -3.98 -14.68
N ASN A 422 32.19 -3.12 -14.07
CA ASN A 422 32.61 -2.30 -12.95
C ASN A 422 32.89 -3.20 -11.73
N LYS A 423 34.14 -3.20 -11.26
CA LYS A 423 34.63 -4.01 -10.14
C LYS A 423 35.37 -3.12 -9.15
N ARG A 424 35.34 -3.44 -7.86
CA ARG A 424 35.98 -2.62 -6.81
C ARG A 424 37.51 -2.50 -6.89
N GLY A 425 38.17 -3.43 -7.58
CA GLY A 425 39.62 -3.46 -7.68
C GLY A 425 40.20 -2.54 -8.76
N THR A 426 41.53 -2.45 -8.82
CA THR A 426 42.25 -1.76 -9.89
C THR A 426 42.57 -2.75 -11.00
N VAL A 427 42.23 -2.38 -12.24
CA VAL A 427 42.55 -3.13 -13.46
C VAL A 427 43.80 -2.51 -14.09
N GLY A 428 44.81 -3.33 -14.37
CA GLY A 428 46.00 -2.97 -15.14
C GLY A 428 46.05 -3.74 -16.47
N GLY A 429 46.95 -3.32 -17.36
CA GLY A 429 47.06 -3.86 -18.72
C GLY A 429 46.24 -3.08 -19.74
N LYS A 430 46.21 -3.58 -20.99
CA LYS A 430 45.49 -2.96 -22.11
C LYS A 430 44.51 -3.95 -22.72
N ILE A 431 43.29 -3.48 -22.99
CA ILE A 431 42.26 -4.21 -23.75
C ILE A 431 41.98 -3.41 -25.02
N LEU A 432 42.25 -4.03 -26.17
CA LEU A 432 42.18 -3.43 -27.49
C LEU A 432 41.10 -4.13 -28.32
N VAL A 433 40.36 -3.36 -29.11
CA VAL A 433 39.38 -3.88 -30.09
C VAL A 433 39.91 -3.49 -31.47
N ASN A 434 40.09 -4.47 -32.37
CA ASN A 434 40.72 -4.24 -33.68
C ASN A 434 42.07 -3.50 -33.60
N GLY A 435 42.85 -3.75 -32.54
CA GLY A 435 44.16 -3.13 -32.32
C GLY A 435 44.12 -1.72 -31.68
N LEU A 436 42.95 -1.18 -31.41
CA LEU A 436 42.75 0.18 -30.90
C LEU A 436 42.19 0.20 -29.47
N SER A 437 42.57 1.21 -28.69
CA SER A 437 41.96 1.47 -27.38
C SER A 437 40.63 2.21 -27.54
N VAL A 438 39.54 1.56 -27.13
CA VAL A 438 38.17 2.07 -27.26
C VAL A 438 37.70 2.68 -25.94
N SER A 439 36.87 3.74 -26.00
CA SER A 439 36.22 4.32 -24.83
C SER A 439 35.21 3.35 -24.20
N ASP A 440 34.86 3.52 -22.92
CA ASP A 440 33.96 2.57 -22.23
C ASP A 440 32.53 2.54 -22.82
N ASP A 441 32.04 3.68 -23.32
CA ASP A 441 30.72 3.76 -23.95
C ASP A 441 30.67 3.03 -25.30
N GLU A 442 31.68 3.26 -26.16
CA GLU A 442 31.82 2.53 -27.43
C GLU A 442 32.08 1.04 -27.20
N TYR A 443 32.84 0.68 -26.16
CA TYR A 443 33.10 -0.72 -25.81
C TYR A 443 31.80 -1.45 -25.44
N ARG A 444 30.93 -0.81 -24.64
CA ARG A 444 29.63 -1.38 -24.24
C ARG A 444 28.71 -1.64 -25.43
N ASP A 445 28.77 -0.82 -26.47
CA ASP A 445 27.90 -0.96 -27.64
C ASP A 445 28.33 -2.11 -28.58
N VAL A 446 29.59 -2.56 -28.48
CA VAL A 446 30.14 -3.65 -29.32
C VAL A 446 30.06 -5.03 -28.64
N ILE A 447 29.96 -5.07 -27.31
CA ILE A 447 29.96 -6.32 -26.52
C ILE A 447 28.55 -6.78 -26.13
N GLY A 448 28.38 -8.09 -25.99
CA GLY A 448 27.25 -8.73 -25.33
C GLY A 448 27.74 -9.61 -24.19
N PHE A 449 27.02 -9.67 -23.07
CA PHE A 449 27.40 -10.48 -21.92
C PHE A 449 26.25 -11.36 -21.44
N VAL A 450 26.49 -12.67 -21.36
CA VAL A 450 25.55 -13.67 -20.84
C VAL A 450 26.05 -14.17 -19.48
N ASP A 451 25.33 -13.86 -18.40
CA ASP A 451 25.64 -14.35 -17.04
C ASP A 451 25.42 -15.86 -16.90
N GLN A 452 25.96 -16.45 -15.83
CA GLN A 452 25.85 -17.88 -15.52
C GLN A 452 24.39 -18.32 -15.29
N GLU A 453 23.58 -17.51 -14.60
CA GLU A 453 22.19 -17.84 -14.27
C GLU A 453 21.20 -17.33 -15.33
N ASP A 454 20.41 -18.24 -15.90
CA ASP A 454 19.40 -17.93 -16.91
C ASP A 454 18.09 -17.42 -16.29
N THR A 455 18.12 -16.22 -15.71
CA THR A 455 16.91 -15.61 -15.14
C THR A 455 15.99 -15.05 -16.20
N CYS A 456 14.78 -15.61 -16.29
CA CYS A 456 13.71 -15.12 -17.16
C CYS A 456 12.38 -15.17 -16.40
N MET A 457 11.39 -14.37 -16.82
CA MET A 457 10.06 -14.41 -16.21
C MET A 457 9.32 -15.70 -16.63
N PRO A 458 8.85 -16.53 -15.69
CA PRO A 458 8.30 -17.85 -15.99
C PRO A 458 6.97 -17.81 -16.76
N THR A 459 6.20 -16.72 -16.61
CA THR A 459 4.86 -16.54 -17.22
C THR A 459 4.86 -16.05 -18.66
N LEU A 460 6.03 -15.65 -19.18
CA LEU A 460 6.18 -15.13 -20.53
C LEU A 460 6.54 -16.26 -21.49
N THR A 461 6.18 -16.08 -22.76
CA THR A 461 6.66 -16.98 -23.82
C THR A 461 8.09 -16.65 -24.23
N VAL A 462 8.74 -17.58 -24.94
CA VAL A 462 10.06 -17.35 -25.54
C VAL A 462 10.04 -16.09 -26.43
N TYR A 463 9.07 -15.99 -27.33
CA TYR A 463 8.92 -14.83 -28.21
C TYR A 463 8.73 -13.52 -27.43
N GLU A 464 7.86 -13.51 -26.42
CA GLU A 464 7.61 -12.30 -25.64
C GLU A 464 8.83 -11.84 -24.84
N THR A 465 9.64 -12.78 -24.36
CA THR A 465 10.84 -12.47 -23.58
C THR A 465 11.90 -11.83 -24.47
N ILE A 466 12.17 -12.41 -25.64
CA ILE A 466 13.12 -11.87 -26.61
C ILE A 466 12.60 -10.53 -27.18
N LEU A 467 11.30 -10.43 -27.46
CA LEU A 467 10.67 -9.20 -27.91
C LEU A 467 10.78 -8.09 -26.86
N ASN A 468 10.57 -8.37 -25.58
CA ASN A 468 10.73 -7.36 -24.52
C ASN A 468 12.20 -6.89 -24.43
N SER A 469 13.17 -7.78 -24.57
CA SER A 469 14.60 -7.39 -24.65
C SER A 469 14.85 -6.48 -25.85
N ALA A 470 14.37 -6.89 -27.03
CA ALA A 470 14.48 -6.12 -28.27
C ALA A 470 13.82 -4.73 -28.16
N LEU A 471 12.62 -4.67 -27.59
CA LEU A 471 11.89 -3.41 -27.41
C LEU A 471 12.57 -2.46 -26.43
N LEU A 472 13.40 -2.93 -25.51
CA LEU A 472 14.09 -2.08 -24.54
C LEU A 472 15.48 -1.64 -25.04
N ARG A 473 16.13 -2.44 -25.87
CA ARG A 473 17.52 -2.25 -26.29
C ARG A 473 17.69 -1.76 -27.73
N LEU A 474 16.76 -2.07 -28.62
CA LEU A 474 16.84 -1.63 -30.01
C LEU A 474 16.49 -0.13 -30.14
N PRO A 475 17.01 0.52 -31.21
CA PRO A 475 16.83 1.96 -31.43
C PRO A 475 15.38 2.41 -31.39
N LYS A 476 15.11 3.62 -30.90
CA LYS A 476 13.76 4.19 -30.94
C LYS A 476 13.24 4.36 -32.38
N ASP A 477 14.12 4.73 -33.30
CA ASP A 477 13.76 5.06 -34.69
C ASP A 477 13.41 3.81 -35.53
N MET A 478 13.69 2.61 -35.02
CA MET A 478 13.30 1.36 -35.66
C MET A 478 11.82 1.06 -35.40
N ASP A 479 11.06 0.81 -36.48
CA ASP A 479 9.65 0.45 -36.37
C ASP A 479 9.44 -0.85 -35.59
N PHE A 480 8.29 -0.96 -34.93
CA PHE A 480 7.88 -2.13 -34.16
C PHE A 480 7.94 -3.41 -34.99
N LYS A 481 7.54 -3.37 -36.27
CA LYS A 481 7.55 -4.54 -37.15
C LYS A 481 8.97 -4.98 -37.48
N SER A 482 9.88 -4.04 -37.73
CA SER A 482 11.30 -4.35 -37.96
C SER A 482 11.95 -4.96 -36.72
N LYS A 483 11.58 -4.48 -35.52
CA LYS A 483 12.00 -5.12 -34.25
C LYS A 483 11.49 -6.55 -34.13
N GLN A 484 10.24 -6.83 -34.54
CA GLN A 484 9.71 -8.20 -34.57
C GLN A 484 10.44 -9.09 -35.57
N THR A 485 10.72 -8.61 -36.78
CA THR A 485 11.49 -9.36 -37.79
C THR A 485 12.87 -9.72 -37.23
N ARG A 486 13.55 -8.76 -36.59
CA ARG A 486 14.84 -9.01 -35.93
C ARG A 486 14.78 -10.10 -34.86
N VAL A 487 13.73 -10.10 -34.04
CA VAL A 487 13.49 -11.15 -33.03
C VAL A 487 13.34 -12.51 -33.71
N MET A 488 12.57 -12.60 -34.79
CA MET A 488 12.35 -13.84 -35.53
C MET A 488 13.64 -14.39 -36.15
N GLU A 489 14.48 -13.52 -36.72
CA GLU A 489 15.81 -13.89 -37.24
C GLU A 489 16.69 -14.48 -36.13
N VAL A 490 16.80 -13.81 -34.98
CA VAL A 490 17.61 -14.28 -33.85
C VAL A 490 17.10 -15.63 -33.33
N MET A 491 15.79 -15.82 -33.27
CA MET A 491 15.19 -17.10 -32.88
C MET A 491 15.50 -18.22 -33.88
N GLN A 492 15.59 -17.90 -35.18
CA GLN A 492 15.99 -18.84 -36.21
C GLN A 492 17.48 -19.18 -36.11
N GLN A 493 18.34 -18.19 -35.88
CA GLN A 493 19.79 -18.36 -35.70
C GLN A 493 20.14 -19.32 -34.55
N LEU A 494 19.39 -19.23 -33.46
CA LEU A 494 19.59 -20.05 -32.25
C LEU A 494 18.77 -21.35 -32.24
N GLY A 495 18.02 -21.64 -33.30
CA GLY A 495 17.20 -22.85 -33.39
C GLY A 495 16.08 -22.92 -32.33
N VAL A 496 15.57 -21.78 -31.86
CA VAL A 496 14.48 -21.68 -30.86
C VAL A 496 13.14 -21.25 -31.46
N LEU A 497 13.07 -21.10 -32.79
CA LEU A 497 11.85 -20.69 -33.48
C LEU A 497 10.68 -21.68 -33.28
N GLY A 498 10.96 -22.98 -33.19
CA GLY A 498 9.95 -24.02 -32.98
C GLY A 498 9.24 -23.96 -31.62
N ILE A 499 9.87 -23.31 -30.63
CA ILE A 499 9.35 -23.16 -29.26
C ILE A 499 8.89 -21.72 -28.96
N LYS A 500 8.64 -20.90 -29.99
CA LYS A 500 8.38 -19.46 -29.84
C LYS A 500 7.21 -19.11 -28.92
N ASP A 501 6.15 -19.92 -28.95
CA ASP A 501 4.90 -19.70 -28.20
C ASP A 501 4.87 -20.51 -26.89
N SER A 502 5.92 -21.29 -26.60
CA SER A 502 6.06 -22.03 -25.36
C SER A 502 6.36 -21.09 -24.20
N LEU A 503 5.74 -21.34 -23.04
CA LEU A 503 6.05 -20.65 -21.80
C LEU A 503 7.44 -21.05 -21.31
N ILE A 504 8.18 -20.08 -20.77
CA ILE A 504 9.50 -20.36 -20.18
C ILE A 504 9.36 -21.32 -18.99
N GLY A 505 8.33 -21.12 -18.16
CA GLY A 505 8.08 -21.92 -16.97
C GLY A 505 9.07 -21.65 -15.84
N SER A 506 8.83 -22.29 -14.71
CA SER A 506 9.63 -22.17 -13.48
C SER A 506 10.12 -23.53 -13.04
N GLU A 507 11.29 -23.60 -12.39
CA GLU A 507 11.83 -24.87 -11.86
C GLU A 507 10.97 -25.46 -10.75
N GLU A 508 10.30 -24.62 -9.95
CA GLU A 508 9.50 -25.01 -8.79
C GLU A 508 7.99 -25.20 -9.08
N GLY A 509 7.55 -24.90 -10.32
CA GLY A 509 6.13 -24.73 -10.65
C GLY A 509 5.74 -25.32 -12.01
N GLU A 510 5.17 -24.48 -12.88
CA GLU A 510 4.67 -24.92 -14.19
C GLU A 510 5.83 -25.34 -15.12
N ARG A 511 5.74 -26.57 -15.63
CA ARG A 511 6.72 -27.14 -16.56
C ARG A 511 6.77 -26.29 -17.84
N GLY A 512 7.93 -25.69 -18.11
CA GLY A 512 8.19 -24.93 -19.34
C GLY A 512 9.21 -25.59 -20.26
N ILE A 513 10.06 -24.77 -20.86
CA ILE A 513 11.13 -25.19 -21.78
C ILE A 513 12.27 -25.93 -21.06
N SER A 514 13.06 -26.69 -21.80
CA SER A 514 14.25 -27.37 -21.25
C SER A 514 15.35 -26.39 -20.83
N GLY A 515 16.25 -26.81 -19.94
CA GLY A 515 17.39 -25.97 -19.52
C GLY A 515 18.27 -25.51 -20.67
N GLY A 516 18.55 -26.39 -21.64
CA GLY A 516 19.36 -26.05 -22.82
C GLY A 516 18.65 -25.05 -23.75
N GLU A 517 17.33 -25.17 -23.91
CA GLU A 517 16.51 -24.17 -24.62
C GLU A 517 16.51 -22.83 -23.89
N ARG A 518 16.33 -22.84 -22.56
CA ARG A 518 16.38 -21.64 -21.73
C ARG A 518 17.72 -20.92 -21.85
N ARG A 519 18.83 -21.66 -21.90
CA ARG A 519 20.17 -21.08 -22.13
C ARG A 519 20.26 -20.39 -23.50
N ARG A 520 19.73 -21.02 -24.57
CA ARG A 520 19.67 -20.40 -25.90
C ARG A 520 18.78 -19.16 -25.93
N VAL A 521 17.67 -19.14 -25.17
CA VAL A 521 16.82 -17.94 -25.04
C VAL A 521 17.54 -16.79 -24.31
N SER A 522 18.34 -17.10 -23.28
CA SER A 522 19.19 -16.13 -22.59
C SER A 522 20.21 -15.50 -23.55
N ILE A 523 20.87 -16.34 -24.37
CA ILE A 523 21.78 -15.87 -25.45
C ILE A 523 21.02 -15.04 -26.49
N ALA A 524 19.80 -15.44 -26.86
CA ALA A 524 18.95 -14.69 -27.80
C ALA A 524 18.67 -13.27 -27.31
N CYS A 525 18.40 -13.10 -26.01
CA CYS A 525 18.11 -11.80 -25.42
C CYS A 525 19.28 -10.81 -25.52
N GLU A 526 20.53 -11.32 -25.60
CA GLU A 526 21.72 -10.51 -25.83
C GLU A 526 21.98 -10.29 -27.34
N LEU A 527 21.73 -11.32 -28.15
CA LEU A 527 21.98 -11.32 -29.59
C LEU A 527 21.07 -10.37 -30.40
N VAL A 528 19.92 -9.95 -29.84
CA VAL A 528 19.02 -8.96 -30.50
C VAL A 528 19.73 -7.67 -30.88
N THR A 529 20.71 -7.24 -30.09
CA THR A 529 21.52 -6.03 -30.35
C THR A 529 22.67 -6.24 -31.33
N SER A 530 22.82 -7.45 -31.88
CA SER A 530 23.89 -7.81 -32.82
C SER A 530 25.33 -7.55 -32.32
N PRO A 531 25.72 -7.85 -31.06
CA PRO A 531 27.07 -7.54 -30.55
C PRO A 531 28.19 -8.27 -31.33
N ALA A 532 29.26 -7.58 -31.69
CA ALA A 532 30.37 -8.18 -32.43
C ALA A 532 31.18 -9.17 -31.58
N ILE A 533 31.29 -8.89 -30.28
CA ILE A 533 31.98 -9.72 -29.29
C ILE A 533 30.96 -10.22 -28.27
N LEU A 534 30.88 -11.53 -28.06
CA LEU A 534 29.97 -12.16 -27.10
C LEU A 534 30.75 -12.87 -26.00
N PHE A 535 30.53 -12.44 -24.76
CA PHE A 535 31.05 -13.07 -23.55
C PHE A 535 29.99 -13.95 -22.90
N LEU A 536 30.33 -15.19 -22.54
CA LEU A 536 29.43 -16.07 -21.80
C LEU A 536 30.13 -16.70 -20.59
N ASP A 537 29.51 -16.57 -19.42
CA ASP A 537 30.03 -17.22 -18.20
C ASP A 537 29.38 -18.60 -18.04
N GLU A 538 30.21 -19.65 -18.09
CA GLU A 538 29.86 -21.06 -17.93
C GLU A 538 28.59 -21.50 -18.68
N PRO A 539 28.53 -21.40 -20.03
CA PRO A 539 27.32 -21.67 -20.79
C PRO A 539 26.85 -23.13 -20.79
N THR A 540 27.65 -24.05 -20.27
CA THR A 540 27.31 -25.47 -20.12
C THR A 540 26.93 -25.86 -18.70
N SER A 541 26.93 -24.92 -17.75
CA SER A 541 26.61 -25.21 -16.34
C SER A 541 25.14 -25.59 -16.16
N GLY A 542 24.87 -26.57 -15.31
CA GLY A 542 23.51 -27.07 -15.06
C GLY A 542 22.86 -27.83 -16.23
N LEU A 543 23.60 -28.09 -17.32
CA LEU A 543 23.12 -28.87 -18.47
C LEU A 543 23.67 -30.29 -18.46
N ASP A 544 22.89 -31.24 -18.99
CA ASP A 544 23.39 -32.56 -19.33
C ASP A 544 24.32 -32.49 -20.55
N ALA A 545 25.17 -33.50 -20.70
CA ALA A 545 26.23 -33.49 -21.69
C ALA A 545 25.75 -33.32 -23.15
N TYR A 546 24.55 -33.79 -23.47
CA TYR A 546 24.00 -33.67 -24.82
C TYR A 546 23.54 -32.22 -25.09
N ASN A 547 22.76 -31.63 -24.18
CA ASN A 547 22.34 -30.24 -24.34
C ASN A 547 23.50 -29.25 -24.24
N ALA A 548 24.51 -29.54 -23.42
CA ALA A 548 25.74 -28.75 -23.36
C ALA A 548 26.47 -28.73 -24.71
N TYR A 549 26.58 -29.89 -25.38
CA TYR A 549 27.16 -29.97 -26.72
C TYR A 549 26.36 -29.14 -27.73
N ASN A 550 25.03 -29.27 -27.75
CA ASN A 550 24.18 -28.53 -28.69
C ASN A 550 24.29 -27.00 -28.50
N VAL A 551 24.45 -26.53 -27.26
CA VAL A 551 24.64 -25.10 -26.96
C VAL A 551 25.99 -24.62 -27.48
N VAL A 552 27.07 -25.37 -27.26
CA VAL A 552 28.40 -24.99 -27.77
C VAL A 552 28.48 -25.07 -29.29
N GLU A 553 27.89 -26.09 -29.91
CA GLU A 553 27.77 -26.21 -31.37
C GLU A 553 27.01 -25.02 -31.97
N CYS A 554 25.96 -24.56 -31.30
CA CYS A 554 25.24 -23.36 -31.70
C CYS A 554 26.11 -22.09 -31.60
N LEU A 555 26.92 -21.95 -30.53
CA LEU A 555 27.88 -20.84 -30.41
C LEU A 555 28.93 -20.88 -31.52
N VAL A 556 29.49 -22.05 -31.82
CA VAL A 556 30.49 -22.21 -32.89
C VAL A 556 29.86 -21.87 -34.25
N SER A 557 28.63 -22.32 -34.49
CA SER A 557 27.87 -21.96 -35.70
C SER A 557 27.61 -20.46 -35.80
N LEU A 558 27.37 -19.77 -34.67
CA LEU A 558 27.23 -18.32 -34.62
C LEU A 558 28.55 -17.61 -34.92
N ALA A 559 29.67 -18.10 -34.39
CA ALA A 559 31.00 -17.56 -34.68
C ALA A 559 31.31 -17.71 -36.17
N GLN A 560 31.20 -18.92 -36.73
CA GLN A 560 31.61 -19.22 -38.11
C GLN A 560 30.68 -18.60 -39.18
N ASN A 561 29.36 -18.77 -39.06
CA ASN A 561 28.43 -18.34 -40.11
C ASN A 561 28.20 -16.83 -40.09
N TYR A 562 28.33 -16.20 -38.92
CA TYR A 562 28.12 -14.77 -38.78
C TYR A 562 29.42 -14.02 -38.53
N ASN A 563 30.61 -14.64 -38.45
CA ASN A 563 31.88 -13.95 -38.20
C ASN A 563 31.91 -13.15 -36.87
N ARG A 564 31.34 -13.73 -35.80
CA ARG A 564 31.34 -13.15 -34.45
C ARG A 564 32.52 -13.66 -33.62
N THR A 565 32.98 -12.84 -32.68
CA THR A 565 34.02 -13.23 -31.72
C THR A 565 33.34 -13.73 -30.45
N ILE A 566 33.59 -14.97 -30.05
CA ILE A 566 32.93 -15.58 -28.89
C ILE A 566 33.96 -16.02 -27.86
N ILE A 567 33.76 -15.59 -26.62
CA ILE A 567 34.64 -15.91 -25.49
C ILE A 567 33.77 -16.46 -24.37
N PHE A 568 34.10 -17.64 -23.86
CA PHE A 568 33.39 -18.19 -22.72
C PHE A 568 34.27 -18.92 -21.74
N THR A 569 33.84 -18.95 -20.48
CA THR A 569 34.45 -19.80 -19.44
C THR A 569 33.81 -21.19 -19.48
N ILE A 570 34.58 -22.25 -19.27
CA ILE A 570 34.03 -23.60 -19.18
C ILE A 570 34.71 -24.43 -18.10
N HIS A 571 33.93 -25.24 -17.39
CA HIS A 571 34.39 -26.12 -16.32
C HIS A 571 34.18 -27.59 -16.73
N GLN A 572 35.26 -28.38 -16.77
CA GLN A 572 35.25 -29.82 -17.05
C GLN A 572 34.39 -30.24 -18.27
N PRO A 573 34.65 -29.70 -19.48
CA PRO A 573 33.93 -30.11 -20.68
C PRO A 573 34.29 -31.53 -21.14
N ARG A 574 33.33 -32.20 -21.77
CA ARG A 574 33.57 -33.47 -22.47
C ARG A 574 34.46 -33.28 -23.70
N SER A 575 35.18 -34.33 -24.09
CA SER A 575 36.14 -34.27 -25.21
C SER A 575 35.54 -33.84 -26.55
N ASN A 576 34.26 -34.13 -26.80
CA ASN A 576 33.57 -33.68 -28.01
C ASN A 576 33.31 -32.16 -28.03
N ILE A 577 33.13 -31.53 -26.87
CA ILE A 577 32.98 -30.07 -26.74
C ILE A 577 34.35 -29.41 -26.93
N VAL A 578 35.39 -30.00 -26.34
CA VAL A 578 36.76 -29.48 -26.40
C VAL A 578 37.31 -29.42 -27.83
N ALA A 579 36.93 -30.39 -28.67
CA ALA A 579 37.30 -30.42 -30.08
C ALA A 579 36.75 -29.24 -30.91
N LEU A 580 35.79 -28.48 -30.36
CA LEU A 580 35.18 -27.33 -31.02
C LEU A 580 35.88 -25.99 -30.71
N PHE A 581 36.90 -25.96 -29.84
CA PHE A 581 37.59 -24.72 -29.48
C PHE A 581 38.67 -24.36 -30.51
N ASP A 582 38.70 -23.09 -30.91
CA ASP A 582 39.79 -22.56 -31.76
C ASP A 582 40.96 -22.10 -30.90
N ARG A 583 40.66 -21.36 -29.82
CA ARG A 583 41.65 -20.81 -28.88
C ARG A 583 41.38 -21.28 -27.47
N LEU A 584 42.46 -21.47 -26.70
CA LEU A 584 42.39 -21.84 -25.29
C LEU A 584 43.24 -20.88 -24.45
N THR A 585 42.64 -20.35 -23.38
CA THR A 585 43.36 -19.66 -22.30
C THR A 585 43.24 -20.47 -21.01
N LEU A 586 44.36 -20.94 -20.47
CA LEU A 586 44.41 -21.74 -19.24
C LEU A 586 44.94 -20.89 -18.08
N LEU A 587 44.14 -20.78 -17.01
CA LEU A 587 44.46 -20.02 -15.81
C LEU A 587 44.68 -20.94 -14.60
N ALA A 588 45.65 -20.59 -13.75
CA ALA A 588 45.89 -21.22 -12.46
C ALA A 588 46.25 -20.17 -11.40
N LYS A 589 45.47 -20.10 -10.31
CA LYS A 589 45.63 -19.11 -9.22
C LYS A 589 45.81 -17.66 -9.72
N GLY A 590 45.05 -17.26 -10.73
CA GLY A 590 45.10 -15.92 -11.29
C GLY A 590 46.24 -15.67 -12.30
N ARG A 591 47.07 -16.67 -12.56
CA ARG A 591 48.21 -16.57 -13.47
C ARG A 591 47.95 -17.38 -14.73
N MET A 592 48.44 -16.90 -15.86
CA MET A 592 48.28 -17.57 -17.13
C MET A 592 49.32 -18.68 -17.29
N VAL A 593 48.83 -19.89 -17.59
CA VAL A 593 49.66 -21.08 -17.84
C VAL A 593 49.83 -21.33 -19.33
N TYR A 594 48.81 -21.01 -20.12
CA TYR A 594 48.80 -21.17 -21.56
C TYR A 594 47.79 -20.22 -22.21
N SER A 595 48.12 -19.68 -23.37
CA SER A 595 47.22 -18.91 -24.24
C SER A 595 47.63 -19.13 -25.69
N GLY A 596 46.74 -19.63 -26.55
CA GLY A 596 47.09 -20.00 -27.92
C GLY A 596 46.05 -20.84 -28.64
N ASP A 597 46.43 -21.40 -29.80
CA ASP A 597 45.63 -22.36 -30.57
C ASP A 597 45.46 -23.67 -29.78
N PHE A 598 44.20 -24.13 -29.64
CA PHE A 598 43.92 -25.37 -28.92
C PHE A 598 44.66 -26.58 -29.50
N ARG A 599 44.88 -26.65 -30.82
CA ARG A 599 45.56 -27.78 -31.47
C ARG A 599 47.01 -27.94 -31.04
N ALA A 600 47.69 -26.82 -30.78
CA ALA A 600 49.08 -26.81 -30.33
C ALA A 600 49.24 -27.12 -28.83
N CYS A 601 48.14 -27.09 -28.07
CA CYS A 601 48.15 -27.27 -26.62
C CYS A 601 48.70 -28.64 -26.20
N GLN A 602 48.30 -29.72 -26.87
CA GLN A 602 48.70 -31.08 -26.49
C GLN A 602 50.21 -31.30 -26.64
N ASP A 603 50.77 -30.85 -27.77
CA ASP A 603 52.19 -30.97 -28.08
C ASP A 603 53.03 -30.09 -27.15
N TYR A 604 52.53 -28.89 -26.82
CA TYR A 604 53.18 -27.99 -25.85
C TYR A 604 53.35 -28.65 -24.48
N PHE A 605 52.27 -29.15 -23.88
CA PHE A 605 52.35 -29.76 -22.54
C PHE A 605 53.16 -31.07 -22.56
N ALA A 606 53.12 -31.84 -23.64
CA ALA A 606 54.00 -32.99 -23.82
C ALA A 606 55.49 -32.57 -23.84
N GLY A 607 55.83 -31.48 -24.53
CA GLY A 607 57.17 -30.90 -24.55
C GLY A 607 57.63 -30.35 -23.20
N CYS A 608 56.71 -29.84 -22.38
CA CYS A 608 56.98 -29.39 -21.01
C CYS A 608 57.16 -30.54 -19.99
N GLY A 609 57.09 -31.80 -20.42
CA GLY A 609 57.20 -32.97 -19.53
C GLY A 609 55.88 -33.41 -18.88
N TYR A 610 54.75 -32.88 -19.34
CA TYR A 610 53.41 -33.22 -18.86
C TYR A 610 52.56 -33.78 -20.02
N PRO A 611 52.87 -34.98 -20.55
CA PRO A 611 52.06 -35.60 -21.60
C PRO A 611 50.71 -36.07 -21.05
N CYS A 612 49.64 -35.82 -21.81
CA CYS A 612 48.31 -36.35 -21.47
C CYS A 612 48.30 -37.88 -21.62
N PRO A 613 47.84 -38.65 -20.61
CA PRO A 613 47.71 -40.11 -20.72
C PRO A 613 46.75 -40.53 -21.84
N ALA A 614 47.04 -41.67 -22.48
CA ALA A 614 46.19 -42.21 -23.53
C ALA A 614 44.78 -42.55 -23.01
N GLY A 615 43.75 -42.09 -23.71
CA GLY A 615 42.34 -42.28 -23.33
C GLY A 615 41.84 -41.34 -22.23
N PHE A 616 42.68 -40.43 -21.75
CA PHE A 616 42.27 -39.40 -20.80
C PHE A 616 41.74 -38.16 -21.53
N ASN A 617 40.71 -37.52 -20.98
CA ASN A 617 40.17 -36.30 -21.55
C ASN A 617 41.15 -35.15 -21.34
N ILE A 618 41.63 -34.54 -22.43
CA ILE A 618 42.60 -33.44 -22.36
C ILE A 618 42.11 -32.28 -21.50
N ALA A 619 40.81 -31.95 -21.53
CA ALA A 619 40.25 -30.91 -20.68
C ALA A 619 40.39 -31.21 -19.18
N ASP A 620 40.08 -32.44 -18.78
CA ASP A 620 40.24 -32.87 -17.38
C ASP A 620 41.72 -32.86 -17.00
N PHE A 621 42.61 -33.27 -17.92
CA PHE A 621 44.06 -33.26 -17.69
C PHE A 621 44.58 -31.86 -17.44
N LEU A 622 44.15 -30.88 -18.24
CA LEU A 622 44.54 -29.48 -18.09
C LEU A 622 44.02 -28.90 -16.77
N VAL A 623 42.80 -29.25 -16.37
CA VAL A 623 42.24 -28.81 -15.07
C VAL A 623 43.04 -29.43 -13.92
N ASP A 624 43.32 -30.73 -13.95
CA ASP A 624 44.11 -31.44 -12.94
C ASP A 624 45.54 -30.87 -12.85
N LEU A 625 46.15 -30.54 -13.99
CA LEU A 625 47.46 -29.90 -14.04
C LEU A 625 47.44 -28.55 -13.30
N THR A 626 46.42 -27.71 -13.55
CA THR A 626 46.29 -26.42 -12.85
C THR A 626 45.99 -26.57 -11.35
N MET A 627 45.32 -27.65 -10.94
CA MET A 627 45.10 -27.98 -9.53
C MET A 627 46.39 -28.42 -8.83
N HIS A 628 47.17 -29.32 -9.44
CA HIS A 628 48.36 -29.91 -8.82
C HIS A 628 49.59 -29.02 -8.89
N ALA A 629 49.74 -28.17 -9.92
CA ALA A 629 50.80 -27.17 -10.01
C ALA A 629 50.86 -26.23 -8.79
N SER A 630 49.78 -26.19 -8.01
CA SER A 630 49.65 -25.40 -6.79
C SER A 630 50.30 -26.00 -5.54
N HIS A 631 50.73 -27.28 -5.56
CA HIS A 631 51.34 -27.97 -4.43
C HIS A 631 52.87 -28.09 -4.58
N LYS A 632 53.63 -27.72 -3.54
CA LYS A 632 55.09 -27.90 -3.52
C LYS A 632 55.43 -29.40 -3.49
N ARG A 633 56.10 -29.93 -4.52
CA ARG A 633 56.75 -31.25 -4.46
C ARG A 633 58.07 -31.13 -3.69
N THR A 634 58.17 -31.81 -2.54
CA THR A 634 59.47 -32.18 -1.96
C THR A 634 60.02 -33.35 -2.75
N VAL A 635 61.04 -33.11 -3.58
CA VAL A 635 61.77 -34.17 -4.29
C VAL A 635 62.67 -34.90 -3.28
N PRO A 636 62.59 -36.24 -3.13
CA PRO A 636 63.62 -37.00 -2.42
C PRO A 636 64.87 -37.06 -3.30
N SER A 637 66.02 -36.62 -2.77
CA SER A 637 67.31 -36.76 -3.44
C SER A 637 67.63 -38.24 -3.68
N GLU A 638 67.92 -38.57 -4.92
CA GLU A 638 68.61 -39.81 -5.27
C GLU A 638 69.94 -39.90 -4.51
N GLY A 639 70.15 -41.04 -3.86
CA GLY A 639 71.40 -41.44 -3.23
C GLY A 639 71.68 -42.88 -3.62
N ASN A 640 72.70 -43.07 -4.45
CA ASN A 640 73.27 -44.34 -4.87
C ASN A 640 73.60 -45.28 -3.69
N GLY A 641 73.34 -46.58 -3.86
CA GLY A 641 73.86 -47.61 -2.96
C GLY A 641 73.26 -49.00 -3.17
N SER A 642 73.91 -49.79 -4.02
CA SER A 642 73.81 -51.24 -4.26
C SER A 642 73.29 -52.12 -3.11
N SER A 643 72.40 -53.07 -3.41
CA SER A 643 72.58 -54.55 -3.29
C SER A 643 71.24 -55.32 -3.14
N GLU A 644 70.98 -56.25 -4.06
CA GLU A 644 70.15 -57.45 -3.84
C GLU A 644 71.04 -58.56 -3.21
N PRO A 645 70.53 -59.74 -2.74
CA PRO A 645 69.14 -60.21 -2.60
C PRO A 645 68.83 -60.88 -1.23
N SER A 646 67.58 -61.37 -1.08
CA SER A 646 67.18 -62.68 -0.49
C SER A 646 66.22 -62.72 0.73
N SER A 647 65.07 -63.36 0.46
CA SER A 647 64.29 -64.37 1.21
C SER A 647 64.09 -64.34 2.74
N SER A 648 62.79 -64.45 3.08
CA SER A 648 62.16 -65.42 3.99
C SER A 648 61.98 -65.15 5.50
N SER A 649 60.74 -65.45 5.92
CA SER A 649 60.28 -66.12 7.15
C SER A 649 60.20 -65.38 8.50
N THR A 650 58.93 -65.18 8.90
CA THR A 650 58.26 -65.56 10.17
C THR A 650 58.88 -65.29 11.55
N ALA A 651 58.04 -64.61 12.35
CA ALA A 651 57.62 -64.96 13.72
C ALA A 651 58.43 -64.48 14.95
N THR A 652 57.78 -63.56 15.67
CA THR A 652 57.56 -63.51 17.14
C THR A 652 58.74 -63.31 18.09
N GLU A 653 58.82 -62.12 18.71
CA GLU A 653 58.93 -61.92 20.17
C GLU A 653 58.88 -60.43 20.57
N ARG A 654 58.19 -60.14 21.69
CA ARG A 654 58.19 -58.89 22.49
C ARG A 654 58.85 -59.26 23.84
N PRO A 655 59.41 -58.34 24.70
CA PRO A 655 58.83 -57.02 25.03
C PRO A 655 59.78 -55.87 25.53
N GLN A 656 59.20 -54.66 25.68
CA GLN A 656 59.55 -53.52 26.60
C GLN A 656 60.88 -52.75 26.32
N LEU A 657 61.04 -51.42 26.48
CA LEU A 657 60.31 -50.35 27.20
C LEU A 657 60.77 -48.94 26.69
N THR A 658 59.89 -47.94 26.85
CA THR A 658 60.13 -46.46 26.94
C THR A 658 60.28 -45.62 25.66
N GLY A 659 59.56 -44.47 25.58
CA GLY A 659 59.97 -43.35 24.71
C GLY A 659 58.96 -42.52 23.90
N ARG A 660 57.70 -42.35 24.33
CA ARG A 660 56.80 -41.17 24.10
C ARG A 660 56.76 -40.43 22.72
N LYS A 661 55.62 -40.64 22.04
CA LYS A 661 54.73 -39.72 21.25
C LYS A 661 55.26 -38.94 20.03
N ARG A 662 54.66 -39.25 18.86
CA ARG A 662 54.02 -38.24 17.99
C ARG A 662 52.82 -38.86 17.24
N THR A 663 51.64 -38.33 17.52
CA THR A 663 50.35 -38.71 16.94
C THR A 663 50.20 -38.10 15.54
N ASN A 664 49.88 -38.90 14.53
CA ASN A 664 49.24 -38.44 13.29
C ASN A 664 48.04 -39.34 12.99
N SER A 665 46.95 -38.68 12.62
CA SER A 665 45.56 -39.14 12.64
C SER A 665 45.17 -40.05 11.47
N VAL A 666 44.15 -40.86 11.75
CA VAL A 666 43.57 -42.00 11.00
C VAL A 666 42.96 -41.67 9.62
N ARG A 667 43.14 -40.45 9.08
CA ARG A 667 42.51 -40.02 7.81
C ARG A 667 43.21 -40.57 6.55
N ASP A 668 44.54 -40.74 6.60
CA ASP A 668 45.33 -41.16 5.43
C ASP A 668 45.25 -42.67 5.11
N ARG A 669 44.65 -43.47 5.99
CA ARG A 669 44.43 -44.90 5.76
C ARG A 669 43.08 -45.23 5.13
N GLN A 670 42.10 -44.33 5.18
CA GLN A 670 40.74 -44.60 4.70
C GLN A 670 40.57 -44.37 3.19
N GLU A 671 41.39 -43.53 2.56
CA GLU A 671 41.24 -43.21 1.12
C GLU A 671 41.86 -44.24 0.16
N ARG A 672 42.70 -45.17 0.66
CA ARG A 672 43.31 -46.22 -0.19
C ARG A 672 42.57 -47.57 -0.20
N ALA A 673 41.39 -47.68 0.42
CA ALA A 673 40.65 -48.94 0.50
C ALA A 673 39.28 -48.94 -0.21
N LEU A 674 38.96 -47.93 -1.03
CA LEU A 674 37.65 -47.84 -1.72
C LEU A 674 37.67 -48.27 -3.20
N PHE A 675 38.81 -48.72 -3.73
CA PHE A 675 38.90 -49.23 -5.11
C PHE A 675 39.09 -50.74 -5.19
N THR A 676 38.25 -51.53 -4.50
CA THR A 676 37.98 -52.93 -4.87
C THR A 676 36.67 -53.42 -4.24
N ARG A 677 35.55 -53.46 -4.98
CA ARG A 677 34.84 -54.71 -5.30
C ARG A 677 33.52 -54.54 -6.05
N LYS A 678 33.33 -55.54 -6.90
CA LYS A 678 32.23 -55.93 -7.78
C LYS A 678 31.03 -56.52 -7.01
N SER A 679 29.83 -56.19 -7.49
CA SER A 679 28.50 -56.86 -7.43
C SER A 679 28.35 -58.22 -6.72
N SER A 680 27.38 -58.30 -5.79
CA SER A 680 26.30 -59.32 -5.69
C SER A 680 25.37 -59.04 -4.50
N GLY A 681 24.05 -59.26 -4.64
CA GLY A 681 23.00 -58.75 -3.74
C GLY A 681 22.47 -59.66 -2.62
N LEU A 682 21.24 -59.29 -2.18
CA LEU A 682 20.28 -59.88 -1.21
C LEU A 682 20.30 -59.38 0.26
N GLY A 683 19.23 -58.65 0.64
CA GLY A 683 18.28 -59.07 1.70
C GLY A 683 18.41 -58.54 3.15
N GLN A 684 17.32 -57.89 3.61
CA GLN A 684 16.73 -57.84 4.97
C GLN A 684 17.06 -56.71 6.00
N SER A 685 16.07 -55.81 6.12
CA SER A 685 15.29 -55.32 7.30
C SER A 685 15.87 -54.99 8.69
N ALA A 686 15.54 -53.75 9.11
CA ALA A 686 14.86 -53.27 10.36
C ALA A 686 15.64 -52.92 11.64
N ASP A 687 15.33 -51.69 12.14
CA ASP A 687 15.36 -51.09 13.49
C ASP A 687 16.73 -51.04 14.24
N ASP A 688 17.13 -50.05 15.04
CA ASP A 688 16.39 -49.20 15.99
C ASP A 688 17.19 -47.90 16.41
N VAL A 689 16.53 -47.00 17.15
CA VAL A 689 16.92 -45.62 17.55
C VAL A 689 17.84 -45.53 18.80
N SER A 690 18.75 -44.53 18.88
CA SER A 690 18.95 -43.65 20.08
C SER A 690 20.08 -42.61 20.02
N LEU A 691 19.79 -41.48 20.69
CA LEU A 691 20.51 -40.23 20.96
C LEU A 691 21.96 -40.35 21.49
N ALA A 692 22.82 -39.40 21.12
CA ALA A 692 23.75 -38.76 22.06
C ALA A 692 24.17 -37.34 21.60
N SER A 693 24.33 -36.48 22.61
CA SER A 693 24.42 -35.03 22.69
C SER A 693 25.68 -34.34 22.14
N VAL A 694 25.48 -33.11 21.67
CA VAL A 694 26.49 -32.07 21.42
C VAL A 694 26.82 -31.34 22.73
N PRO A 695 28.09 -30.98 22.99
CA PRO A 695 28.42 -29.81 23.78
C PRO A 695 28.96 -28.68 22.89
N ASP A 696 28.33 -27.53 23.11
CA ASP A 696 28.79 -26.18 22.86
C ASP A 696 30.13 -25.92 23.59
N GLU A 697 31.03 -25.10 23.01
CA GLU A 697 31.65 -24.00 23.74
C GLU A 697 32.50 -23.10 22.83
N SER A 698 32.11 -21.83 22.88
CA SER A 698 32.86 -20.60 22.66
C SER A 698 34.28 -20.61 23.21
N GLU A 699 35.22 -20.02 22.46
CA GLU A 699 35.96 -18.81 22.90
C GLU A 699 36.96 -18.37 21.81
N ALA A 700 36.88 -17.09 21.48
CA ALA A 700 37.85 -16.35 20.71
C ALA A 700 38.60 -15.39 21.64
N LEU A 701 39.69 -14.82 21.11
CA LEU A 701 40.52 -13.71 21.63
C LEU A 701 41.71 -14.21 22.49
N LEU A 702 42.97 -13.77 22.35
CA LEU A 702 43.59 -12.52 21.87
C LEU A 702 45.05 -12.80 21.42
N ALA A 703 45.56 -12.06 20.43
CA ALA A 703 46.96 -11.59 20.41
C ALA A 703 47.11 -10.40 19.45
N ASP A 704 47.62 -9.30 20.01
CA ASP A 704 47.80 -7.95 19.45
C ASP A 704 48.80 -7.84 18.29
N PRO A 705 48.75 -6.75 17.51
CA PRO A 705 49.71 -6.37 16.49
C PRO A 705 50.85 -5.55 17.11
N ASP A 706 52.10 -5.77 16.67
CA ASP A 706 53.18 -4.77 16.62
C ASP A 706 54.55 -5.46 16.42
N ARG A 707 55.09 -5.39 15.20
CA ARG A 707 56.51 -5.08 14.94
C ARG A 707 56.84 -5.11 13.45
N GLU A 708 57.15 -3.93 12.94
CA GLU A 708 57.91 -3.72 11.70
C GLU A 708 59.38 -4.11 11.88
N ASP A 709 59.91 -4.67 10.80
CA ASP A 709 61.25 -4.54 10.22
C ASP A 709 62.49 -4.58 11.13
N ASP A 710 63.27 -5.64 10.95
CA ASP A 710 64.73 -5.49 10.88
C ASP A 710 65.31 -6.50 9.88
N ALA A 711 65.85 -5.96 8.78
CA ALA A 711 66.58 -6.69 7.76
C ALA A 711 68.03 -6.92 8.23
N GLY A 712 68.43 -8.19 8.32
CA GLY A 712 69.81 -8.61 8.57
C GLY A 712 70.23 -9.69 7.58
N LEU A 713 71.07 -9.28 6.62
CA LEU A 713 71.70 -10.07 5.57
C LEU A 713 72.39 -11.35 6.09
N LEU A 714 72.04 -12.52 5.52
CA LEU A 714 72.99 -13.57 5.14
C LEU A 714 72.46 -14.33 3.91
N GLU A 715 73.27 -14.27 2.85
CA GLU A 715 73.05 -14.87 1.53
C GLU A 715 73.02 -16.41 1.58
N GLY A 716 72.13 -16.99 0.76
CA GLY A 716 72.02 -18.43 0.54
C GLY A 716 70.78 -18.77 -0.29
N SER A 717 70.73 -18.29 -1.54
CA SER A 717 69.63 -18.52 -2.49
C SER A 717 69.46 -20.01 -2.83
N PHE A 718 68.49 -20.67 -2.22
CA PHE A 718 67.79 -21.81 -2.80
C PHE A 718 66.39 -21.35 -3.21
N THR A 719 66.20 -20.99 -4.48
CA THR A 719 64.87 -20.72 -5.03
C THR A 719 64.15 -22.05 -5.27
N ALA A 720 63.38 -22.49 -4.26
CA ALA A 720 62.40 -23.54 -4.45
C ALA A 720 61.24 -23.01 -5.31
N HIS A 721 61.37 -23.09 -6.64
CA HIS A 721 60.30 -22.74 -7.58
C HIS A 721 59.12 -23.72 -7.42
N SER A 722 57.90 -23.20 -7.39
CA SER A 722 56.70 -24.05 -7.44
C SER A 722 56.49 -24.60 -8.85
N ASP A 723 55.89 -25.79 -9.01
CA ASP A 723 55.56 -26.37 -10.32
C ASP A 723 54.77 -25.38 -11.21
N LEU A 724 53.96 -24.51 -10.60
CA LEU A 724 53.27 -23.43 -11.30
C LEU A 724 54.22 -22.36 -11.87
N ASP A 725 55.27 -21.97 -11.15
CA ASP A 725 56.23 -20.98 -11.66
C ASP A 725 57.03 -21.54 -12.85
N VAL A 726 57.31 -22.85 -12.83
CA VAL A 726 57.95 -23.55 -13.94
C VAL A 726 57.06 -23.52 -15.18
N LEU A 727 55.78 -23.87 -15.04
CA LEU A 727 54.82 -23.85 -16.16
C LEU A 727 54.64 -22.45 -16.77
N ILE A 728 54.57 -21.41 -15.92
CA ILE A 728 54.45 -20.01 -16.37
C ILE A 728 55.71 -19.58 -17.11
N THR A 729 56.89 -19.84 -16.55
CA THR A 729 58.17 -19.47 -17.17
C THR A 729 58.38 -20.22 -18.49
N SER A 730 57.96 -21.49 -18.53
CA SER A 730 57.99 -22.31 -19.75
C SER A 730 57.11 -21.71 -20.85
N TYR A 731 55.93 -21.20 -20.50
CA TYR A 731 55.04 -20.57 -21.49
C TYR A 731 55.63 -19.26 -22.02
N LEU A 732 56.10 -18.37 -21.13
CA LEU A 732 56.68 -17.08 -21.51
C LEU A 732 57.90 -17.23 -22.44
N ASN A 733 58.68 -18.30 -22.28
CA ASN A 733 59.84 -18.59 -23.12
C ASN A 733 59.50 -19.40 -24.39
N SER A 734 58.27 -19.90 -24.52
CA SER A 734 57.84 -20.74 -25.64
C SER A 734 57.65 -19.95 -26.93
N ASP A 735 57.73 -20.65 -28.06
CA ASP A 735 57.46 -20.07 -29.38
C ASP A 735 55.97 -19.70 -29.55
N ILE A 736 55.07 -20.36 -28.82
CA ILE A 736 53.62 -20.05 -28.84
C ILE A 736 53.36 -18.67 -28.23
N SER A 737 54.00 -18.33 -27.11
CA SER A 737 53.86 -17.01 -26.50
C SER A 737 54.42 -15.91 -27.40
N LYS A 738 55.56 -16.15 -28.06
CA LYS A 738 56.11 -15.23 -29.07
C LYS A 738 55.16 -15.05 -30.26
N GLN A 739 54.60 -16.14 -30.78
CA GLN A 739 53.64 -16.08 -31.89
C GLN A 739 52.40 -15.27 -31.54
N VAL A 740 51.84 -15.44 -30.33
CA VAL A 740 50.70 -14.65 -29.86
C VAL A 740 51.08 -13.18 -29.71
N HIS A 741 52.28 -12.89 -29.19
CA HIS A 741 52.76 -11.51 -29.07
C HIS A 741 52.96 -10.86 -30.44
N ASP A 742 53.56 -11.55 -31.39
CA ASP A 742 53.75 -11.09 -32.77
C ASP A 742 52.41 -10.85 -33.48
N GLU A 743 51.42 -11.73 -33.26
CA GLU A 743 50.06 -11.57 -33.78
C GLU A 743 49.39 -10.30 -33.24
N ILE A 744 49.54 -10.02 -31.93
CA ILE A 744 49.02 -8.79 -31.31
C ILE A 744 49.73 -7.56 -31.90
N GLN A 745 51.06 -7.56 -31.98
CA GLN A 745 51.82 -6.43 -32.53
C GLN A 745 51.49 -6.18 -34.00
N GLN A 746 51.27 -7.24 -34.79
CA GLN A 746 50.87 -7.12 -36.19
C GLN A 746 49.49 -6.44 -36.34
N ILE A 747 48.52 -6.80 -35.50
CA ILE A 747 47.18 -6.20 -35.54
C ILE A 747 47.26 -4.72 -35.10
N VAL A 748 48.00 -4.42 -34.05
CA VAL A 748 48.18 -3.04 -33.54
C VAL A 748 48.91 -2.14 -34.55
N THR A 749 49.96 -2.64 -35.22
CA THR A 749 50.68 -1.87 -36.25
C THR A 749 49.83 -1.63 -37.50
N THR A 750 49.01 -2.61 -37.89
CA THR A 750 48.04 -2.45 -38.99
C THR A 750 46.97 -1.40 -38.65
N ALA A 751 46.51 -1.38 -37.40
CA ALA A 751 45.53 -0.38 -36.94
C ALA A 751 46.11 1.04 -36.84
N ASN A 752 47.38 1.19 -36.45
CA ASN A 752 48.03 2.50 -36.35
C ASN A 752 48.48 3.09 -37.70
N SER A 753 48.59 2.28 -38.75
CA SER A 753 49.04 2.71 -40.08
C SER A 753 47.91 3.20 -41.00
N THR A 754 46.67 3.12 -40.54
CA THR A 754 45.48 3.56 -41.28
C THR A 754 45.07 4.96 -40.81
N ASP A 755 44.96 5.91 -41.77
CA ASP A 755 44.70 7.34 -41.54
C ASP A 755 43.43 7.62 -40.71
N GLY A 756 43.34 8.80 -40.10
CA GLY A 756 42.30 9.19 -39.13
C GLY A 756 40.83 9.02 -39.58
N ASP A 757 40.53 9.04 -40.88
CA ASP A 757 39.18 8.76 -41.42
C ASP A 757 38.89 7.24 -41.56
N ALA A 758 39.94 6.41 -41.68
CA ALA A 758 39.84 4.95 -41.64
C ALA A 758 39.82 4.40 -40.21
N HIS A 759 40.25 5.18 -39.22
CA HIS A 759 40.10 4.90 -37.78
C HIS A 759 38.62 4.70 -37.40
N ALA A 760 37.74 5.48 -38.03
CA ALA A 760 36.29 5.31 -37.98
C ALA A 760 35.83 4.01 -38.65
N THR A 761 36.47 3.62 -39.74
CA THR A 761 36.08 2.44 -40.52
C THR A 761 36.56 1.13 -39.88
N LEU A 762 37.73 1.13 -39.23
CA LEU A 762 38.35 -0.02 -38.54
C LEU A 762 37.73 -0.37 -37.19
N LEU A 763 37.26 0.62 -36.43
CA LEU A 763 36.39 0.40 -35.27
C LEU A 763 34.95 0.07 -35.69
N GLY A 764 34.63 0.21 -36.98
CA GLY A 764 33.27 0.21 -37.45
C GLY A 764 32.46 1.46 -37.09
N THR A 765 33.09 2.47 -36.48
CA THR A 765 32.59 3.82 -36.17
C THR A 765 32.55 4.79 -37.37
N GLY A 766 32.18 4.35 -38.58
CA GLY A 766 31.27 5.22 -39.34
C GLY A 766 30.10 5.47 -38.39
N PRO A 767 29.66 6.72 -38.15
CA PRO A 767 28.99 7.12 -36.92
C PRO A 767 28.00 6.04 -36.55
N ILE A 768 28.33 5.22 -35.54
CA ILE A 768 27.32 4.50 -34.80
C ILE A 768 26.62 5.68 -34.14
N THR A 769 25.69 6.29 -34.87
CA THR A 769 24.83 7.34 -34.35
C THR A 769 24.22 6.67 -33.15
N GLY A 770 24.75 6.97 -31.96
CA GLY A 770 24.41 6.27 -30.73
C GLY A 770 22.91 6.21 -30.71
N PHE A 771 22.38 5.01 -30.98
CA PHE A 771 21.01 4.93 -31.43
C PHE A 771 20.16 5.53 -30.33
N LYS A 772 19.25 6.43 -30.70
CA LYS A 772 18.50 7.17 -29.70
C LYS A 772 17.78 6.16 -28.81
N ARG A 773 18.26 6.04 -27.57
CA ARG A 773 17.68 5.13 -26.61
C ARG A 773 16.25 5.56 -26.34
N ILE A 774 15.45 4.57 -26.01
CA ILE A 774 14.03 4.74 -25.76
C ILE A 774 13.84 5.58 -24.50
N GLY A 775 12.87 6.51 -24.53
CA GLY A 775 12.63 7.43 -23.43
C GLY A 775 12.04 6.73 -22.21
N TRP A 776 12.09 7.37 -21.03
CA TRP A 776 11.60 6.77 -19.78
C TRP A 776 10.11 6.39 -19.84
N PHE A 777 9.28 7.15 -20.54
CA PHE A 777 7.85 6.84 -20.70
C PHE A 777 7.60 5.58 -21.53
N GLU A 778 8.37 5.40 -22.61
CA GLU A 778 8.26 4.19 -23.44
C GLU A 778 8.82 2.96 -22.70
N GLN A 779 9.94 3.12 -21.98
CA GLN A 779 10.45 2.07 -21.07
C GLN A 779 9.39 1.68 -20.03
N PHE A 780 8.78 2.66 -19.37
CA PHE A 780 7.68 2.44 -18.43
C PHE A 780 6.53 1.69 -19.10
N SER A 781 6.08 2.11 -20.29
CA SER A 781 5.00 1.43 -21.00
C SER A 781 5.33 -0.03 -21.33
N ILE A 782 6.55 -0.34 -21.76
CA ILE A 782 6.98 -1.71 -22.10
C ILE A 782 7.05 -2.56 -20.83
N VAL A 783 7.72 -2.06 -19.78
CA VAL A 783 7.85 -2.77 -18.51
C VAL A 783 6.49 -2.97 -17.84
N SER A 784 5.60 -1.98 -17.92
CA SER A 784 4.22 -2.06 -17.42
C SER A 784 3.37 -3.06 -18.18
N ALA A 785 3.45 -3.10 -19.51
CA ALA A 785 2.78 -4.12 -20.29
C ALA A 785 3.28 -5.53 -19.91
N ARG A 786 4.59 -5.67 -19.66
CA ARG A 786 5.21 -6.91 -19.17
C ARG A 786 4.72 -7.30 -17.77
N THR A 787 4.71 -6.36 -16.82
CA THR A 787 4.23 -6.58 -15.44
C THR A 787 2.75 -6.94 -15.41
N TRP A 788 1.92 -6.22 -16.17
CA TRP A 788 0.49 -6.50 -16.26
C TRP A 788 0.20 -7.88 -16.85
N LYS A 789 0.92 -8.28 -17.92
CA LYS A 789 0.82 -9.62 -18.48
C LYS A 789 1.23 -10.70 -17.47
N ASN A 790 2.31 -10.47 -16.72
CA ASN A 790 2.76 -11.38 -15.66
C ASN A 790 1.67 -11.55 -14.60
N LEU A 791 1.12 -10.45 -14.07
CA LEU A 791 0.07 -10.48 -13.07
C LEU A 791 -1.19 -11.22 -13.57
N TYR A 792 -1.63 -10.87 -14.78
CA TYR A 792 -2.83 -11.43 -15.38
C TYR A 792 -2.72 -12.94 -15.70
N ARG A 793 -1.52 -13.41 -16.08
CA ARG A 793 -1.25 -14.83 -16.33
C ARG A 793 -0.95 -15.64 -15.07
N ASN A 794 -0.92 -15.02 -13.90
CA ASN A 794 -0.88 -15.67 -12.58
C ASN A 794 -2.27 -15.67 -11.91
N PRO A 795 -3.26 -16.43 -12.44
CA PRO A 795 -4.64 -16.37 -11.96
C PRO A 795 -4.78 -16.84 -10.51
N MET A 796 -3.88 -17.69 -10.01
CA MET A 796 -3.89 -18.18 -8.62
C MET A 796 -3.65 -17.04 -7.63
N LEU A 797 -2.71 -16.14 -7.93
CA LEU A 797 -2.40 -14.97 -7.11
C LEU A 797 -3.57 -13.99 -7.07
N MET A 798 -4.10 -13.61 -8.25
CA MET A 798 -5.25 -12.71 -8.34
C MET A 798 -6.51 -13.29 -7.69
N LEU A 799 -6.82 -14.56 -7.94
CA LEU A 799 -7.99 -15.22 -7.37
C LEU A 799 -7.93 -15.26 -5.85
N THR A 800 -6.77 -15.59 -5.28
CA THR A 800 -6.57 -15.64 -3.83
C THR A 800 -6.81 -14.28 -3.19
N HIS A 801 -6.27 -13.21 -3.80
CA HIS A 801 -6.42 -11.85 -3.29
C HIS A 801 -7.85 -11.27 -3.39
N TYR A 802 -8.67 -11.75 -4.33
CA TYR A 802 -10.07 -11.31 -4.44
C TYR A 802 -11.06 -12.22 -3.69
N ALA A 803 -10.77 -13.51 -3.59
CA ALA A 803 -11.65 -14.47 -2.90
C ALA A 803 -11.59 -14.32 -1.37
N ILE A 804 -10.39 -14.14 -0.80
CA ILE A 804 -10.21 -14.03 0.66
C ILE A 804 -11.03 -12.87 1.27
N PRO A 805 -10.98 -11.62 0.74
CA PRO A 805 -11.78 -10.52 1.26
C PRO A 805 -13.28 -10.77 1.21
N ILE A 806 -13.79 -11.46 0.18
CA ILE A 806 -15.22 -11.77 0.06
C ILE A 806 -15.66 -12.75 1.14
N VAL A 807 -14.90 -13.84 1.33
CA VAL A 807 -15.19 -14.84 2.37
C VAL A 807 -15.12 -14.18 3.76
N LEU A 808 -14.09 -13.37 3.98
CA LEU A 808 -13.92 -12.64 5.22
C LEU A 808 -15.04 -11.62 5.45
N ALA A 809 -15.45 -10.89 4.41
CA ALA A 809 -16.53 -9.92 4.49
C ALA A 809 -17.86 -10.57 4.88
N CYS A 810 -18.19 -11.71 4.27
CA CYS A 810 -19.38 -12.49 4.62
C CYS A 810 -19.30 -13.00 6.07
N LEU A 811 -18.14 -13.48 6.51
CA LEU A 811 -17.93 -13.94 7.88
C LEU A 811 -18.09 -12.78 8.89
N CYS A 812 -17.42 -11.64 8.67
CA CYS A 812 -17.54 -10.45 9.51
C CYS A 812 -18.98 -9.92 9.52
N GLY A 813 -19.62 -9.82 8.36
CA GLY A 813 -21.00 -9.36 8.23
C GLY A 813 -22.00 -10.30 8.92
N PHE A 814 -21.70 -11.60 9.00
CA PHE A 814 -22.50 -12.57 9.76
C PHE A 814 -22.28 -12.43 11.27
N LEU A 815 -21.03 -12.34 11.72
CA LEU A 815 -20.69 -12.26 13.15
C LEU A 815 -21.14 -10.94 13.80
N PHE A 816 -21.02 -9.83 13.07
CA PHE A 816 -21.37 -8.49 13.53
C PHE A 816 -22.69 -8.00 12.93
N TYR A 817 -23.61 -8.92 12.59
CA TYR A 817 -24.85 -8.58 11.91
C TYR A 817 -25.75 -7.66 12.76
N GLY A 818 -26.12 -6.50 12.20
CA GLY A 818 -27.09 -5.58 12.78
C GLY A 818 -26.72 -5.08 14.18
N ILE A 819 -25.59 -4.38 14.31
CA ILE A 819 -25.12 -3.84 15.59
C ILE A 819 -26.13 -2.83 16.17
N THR A 820 -26.39 -2.96 17.48
CA THR A 820 -27.25 -2.08 18.28
C THR A 820 -26.55 -0.78 18.70
N ASP A 821 -27.31 0.25 19.07
CA ASP A 821 -26.77 1.55 19.52
C ASP A 821 -26.66 1.64 21.06
N ASP A 822 -26.11 0.60 21.66
CA ASP A 822 -25.84 0.48 23.09
C ASP A 822 -24.34 0.33 23.36
N ILE A 823 -23.93 0.30 24.64
CA ILE A 823 -22.51 0.16 25.02
C ILE A 823 -21.89 -1.13 24.44
N ALA A 824 -22.63 -2.24 24.45
CA ALA A 824 -22.17 -3.49 23.85
C ALA A 824 -21.99 -3.34 22.33
N GLY A 825 -22.91 -2.62 21.66
CA GLY A 825 -22.78 -2.27 20.26
C GLY A 825 -21.57 -1.38 19.94
N PHE A 826 -21.19 -0.46 20.84
CA PHE A 826 -19.95 0.30 20.70
C PHE A 826 -18.70 -0.60 20.74
N GLN A 827 -18.65 -1.55 21.69
CA GLN A 827 -17.57 -2.54 21.76
C GLN A 827 -17.51 -3.41 20.50
N ASN A 828 -18.65 -3.82 19.96
CA ASN A 828 -18.72 -4.59 18.71
C ASN A 828 -18.19 -3.79 17.50
N ARG A 829 -18.47 -2.48 17.42
CA ARG A 829 -17.91 -1.60 16.37
C ARG A 829 -16.38 -1.49 16.47
N MET A 830 -15.86 -1.26 17.68
CA MET A 830 -14.41 -1.24 17.91
C MET A 830 -13.76 -2.57 17.52
N GLY A 831 -14.36 -3.69 17.94
CA GLY A 831 -13.88 -5.03 17.58
C GLY A 831 -13.88 -5.28 16.08
N LEU A 832 -14.92 -4.85 15.36
CA LEU A 832 -15.00 -4.95 13.91
C LEU A 832 -13.88 -4.17 13.22
N PHE A 833 -13.70 -2.88 13.55
CA PHE A 833 -12.66 -2.06 12.91
C PHE A 833 -11.25 -2.58 13.20
N PHE A 834 -10.98 -2.98 14.45
CA PHE A 834 -9.71 -3.59 14.82
C PHE A 834 -9.44 -4.87 14.02
N PHE A 835 -10.45 -5.75 13.90
CA PHE A 835 -10.32 -6.99 13.14
C PHE A 835 -10.10 -6.76 11.64
N VAL A 836 -10.88 -5.86 11.02
CA VAL A 836 -10.74 -5.53 9.60
C VAL A 836 -9.36 -4.96 9.29
N LEU A 837 -8.86 -4.03 10.12
CA LEU A 837 -7.50 -3.50 9.97
C LEU A 837 -6.43 -4.58 10.17
N ALA A 838 -6.58 -5.45 11.17
CA ALA A 838 -5.64 -6.55 11.43
C ALA A 838 -5.52 -7.47 10.21
N VAL A 839 -6.65 -7.91 9.65
CA VAL A 839 -6.62 -8.82 8.50
C VAL A 839 -5.99 -8.16 7.28
N PHE A 840 -6.34 -6.91 6.96
CA PHE A 840 -5.70 -6.22 5.84
C PHE A 840 -4.20 -5.98 6.08
N GLY A 841 -3.82 -5.55 7.28
CA GLY A 841 -2.43 -5.32 7.64
C GLY A 841 -1.57 -6.57 7.47
N PHE A 842 -1.99 -7.71 8.03
CA PHE A 842 -1.23 -8.96 7.85
C PHE A 842 -1.32 -9.51 6.43
N SER A 843 -2.43 -9.30 5.72
CA SER A 843 -2.52 -9.68 4.30
C SER A 843 -1.54 -8.90 3.41
N ALA A 844 -1.12 -7.71 3.84
CA ALA A 844 -0.15 -6.87 3.12
C ALA A 844 1.27 -7.45 3.12
N LEU A 845 1.59 -8.42 3.99
CA LEU A 845 2.89 -9.11 4.03
C LEU A 845 3.22 -9.82 2.70
N THR A 846 2.21 -10.25 1.95
CA THR A 846 2.41 -10.82 0.62
C THR A 846 3.11 -9.86 -0.36
N SER A 847 3.10 -8.54 -0.10
CA SER A 847 3.85 -7.54 -0.88
C SER A 847 5.37 -7.68 -0.75
N LEU A 848 5.87 -8.33 0.31
CA LEU A 848 7.30 -8.61 0.51
C LEU A 848 7.88 -9.46 -0.63
N HIS A 849 7.08 -10.41 -1.13
CA HIS A 849 7.53 -11.37 -2.14
C HIS A 849 7.54 -10.82 -3.56
N VAL A 850 6.83 -9.71 -3.82
CA VAL A 850 6.67 -9.12 -5.15
C VAL A 850 8.01 -8.74 -5.77
N PHE A 851 8.91 -8.15 -4.97
CA PHE A 851 10.25 -7.80 -5.44
C PHE A 851 11.25 -8.95 -5.26
N SER A 852 11.12 -9.77 -4.21
CA SER A 852 12.11 -10.80 -3.89
C SER A 852 12.26 -11.83 -5.03
N GLN A 853 11.16 -12.20 -5.69
CA GLN A 853 11.16 -13.16 -6.80
C GLN A 853 11.80 -12.62 -8.07
N GLU A 854 11.66 -11.31 -8.35
CA GLU A 854 12.19 -10.68 -9.57
C GLU A 854 13.53 -9.98 -9.35
N ARG A 855 14.05 -9.98 -8.11
CA ARG A 855 15.27 -9.26 -7.72
C ARG A 855 16.46 -9.57 -8.63
N LEU A 856 16.69 -10.85 -8.90
CA LEU A 856 17.83 -11.30 -9.69
C LEU A 856 17.71 -10.86 -11.16
N LEU A 857 16.50 -10.95 -11.72
CA LEU A 857 16.20 -10.44 -13.06
C LEU A 857 16.41 -8.92 -13.16
N PHE A 858 15.92 -8.16 -12.16
CA PHE A 858 16.08 -6.71 -12.12
C PHE A 858 17.55 -6.29 -12.05
N VAL A 859 18.35 -6.92 -11.19
CA VAL A 859 19.79 -6.61 -11.06
C VAL A 859 20.51 -6.88 -12.37
N ARG A 860 20.23 -8.00 -13.03
CA ARG A 860 20.80 -8.35 -14.34
C ARG A 860 20.41 -7.35 -15.43
N GLU A 861 19.11 -7.08 -15.59
CA GLU A 861 18.61 -6.15 -16.61
C GLU A 861 19.14 -4.73 -16.40
N ARG A 862 19.32 -4.31 -15.13
CA ARG A 862 19.96 -3.05 -14.78
C ARG A 862 21.45 -3.03 -15.15
N ALA A 863 22.19 -4.11 -14.89
CA ALA A 863 23.61 -4.22 -15.23
C ALA A 863 23.85 -4.12 -16.74
N ASN A 864 22.97 -4.75 -17.53
CA ASN A 864 23.02 -4.71 -19.00
C ASN A 864 22.33 -3.45 -19.59
N GLY A 865 21.83 -2.53 -18.75
CA GLY A 865 21.31 -1.24 -19.17
C GLY A 865 19.95 -1.27 -19.90
N TYR A 866 19.08 -2.24 -19.59
CA TYR A 866 17.76 -2.40 -20.24
C TYR A 866 16.81 -1.22 -19.95
N TYR A 867 16.78 -0.72 -18.72
CA TYR A 867 15.90 0.39 -18.32
C TYR A 867 16.40 1.09 -17.05
N ALA A 868 15.89 2.30 -16.82
CA ALA A 868 16.17 3.04 -15.59
C ALA A 868 15.43 2.43 -14.37
N PRO A 869 16.02 2.44 -13.16
CA PRO A 869 15.39 1.85 -11.97
C PRO A 869 13.99 2.42 -11.66
N ILE A 870 13.79 3.71 -11.94
CA ILE A 870 12.51 4.40 -11.70
C ILE A 870 11.37 3.84 -12.56
N THR A 871 11.65 3.38 -13.79
CA THR A 871 10.61 2.86 -14.69
C THR A 871 10.12 1.49 -14.23
N TYR A 872 11.03 0.65 -13.73
CA TYR A 872 10.66 -0.61 -13.08
C TYR A 872 9.88 -0.41 -11.79
N PHE A 873 10.39 0.45 -10.88
CA PHE A 873 9.73 0.70 -9.60
C PHE A 873 8.31 1.26 -9.78
N SER A 874 8.16 2.30 -10.61
CA SER A 874 6.85 2.90 -10.89
C SER A 874 5.91 1.90 -11.57
N SER A 875 6.40 1.08 -12.52
CA SER A 875 5.61 0.04 -13.18
C SER A 875 5.05 -0.96 -12.16
N LYS A 876 5.89 -1.40 -11.22
CA LYS A 876 5.49 -2.33 -10.15
C LYS A 876 4.47 -1.71 -9.20
N VAL A 877 4.67 -0.46 -8.79
CA VAL A 877 3.72 0.24 -7.90
C VAL A 877 2.35 0.38 -8.58
N VAL A 878 2.31 0.78 -9.86
CA VAL A 878 1.03 1.04 -10.56
C VAL A 878 0.31 -0.26 -10.93
N PHE A 879 1.01 -1.25 -11.49
CA PHE A 879 0.37 -2.42 -12.08
C PHE A 879 0.35 -3.66 -11.18
N ASP A 880 1.10 -3.66 -10.08
CA ASP A 880 1.11 -4.76 -9.11
C ASP A 880 0.35 -4.36 -7.84
N ILE A 881 0.75 -3.25 -7.19
CA ILE A 881 0.17 -2.82 -5.91
C ILE A 881 -1.26 -2.34 -6.07
N LEU A 882 -1.56 -1.51 -7.07
CA LEU A 882 -2.89 -0.90 -7.18
C LEU A 882 -4.00 -1.95 -7.42
N PRO A 883 -3.92 -2.88 -8.38
CA PRO A 883 -4.97 -3.89 -8.57
C PRO A 883 -5.12 -4.81 -7.35
N LEU A 884 -4.01 -5.24 -6.76
CA LEU A 884 -4.01 -6.20 -5.65
C LEU A 884 -4.28 -5.58 -4.28
N ARG A 885 -4.21 -4.25 -4.11
CA ARG A 885 -4.39 -3.58 -2.82
C ARG A 885 -5.50 -2.55 -2.78
N LEU A 886 -5.93 -2.00 -3.92
CA LEU A 886 -7.03 -1.04 -3.96
C LEU A 886 -8.39 -1.76 -4.01
N LEU A 887 -8.51 -2.84 -4.79
CA LEU A 887 -9.79 -3.53 -4.98
C LEU A 887 -10.22 -4.37 -3.75
N PRO A 888 -9.34 -5.13 -3.06
CA PRO A 888 -9.76 -5.96 -1.93
C PRO A 888 -10.46 -5.21 -0.78
N PRO A 889 -9.97 -4.06 -0.30
CA PRO A 889 -10.67 -3.28 0.73
C PRO A 889 -11.99 -2.71 0.24
N ILE A 890 -12.11 -2.37 -1.05
CA ILE A 890 -13.35 -1.88 -1.63
C ILE A 890 -14.42 -2.97 -1.63
N ILE A 891 -14.06 -4.17 -2.07
CA ILE A 891 -14.98 -5.32 -2.10
C ILE A 891 -15.43 -5.67 -0.68
N LEU A 892 -14.50 -5.75 0.28
CA LEU A 892 -14.85 -6.06 1.67
C LEU A 892 -15.74 -4.96 2.29
N GLY A 893 -15.35 -3.70 2.12
CA GLY A 893 -16.08 -2.56 2.70
C GLY A 893 -17.51 -2.45 2.16
N ALA A 894 -17.71 -2.68 0.86
CA ALA A 894 -19.03 -2.66 0.24
C ALA A 894 -19.98 -3.75 0.77
N ILE A 895 -19.44 -4.86 1.28
CA ILE A 895 -20.20 -5.98 1.83
C ILE A 895 -20.44 -5.81 3.34
N VAL A 896 -19.36 -5.56 4.09
CA VAL A 896 -19.40 -5.48 5.55
C VAL A 896 -20.24 -4.30 6.03
N TYR A 897 -20.06 -3.12 5.42
CA TYR A 897 -20.70 -1.88 5.88
C TYR A 897 -22.23 -1.99 6.01
N PRO A 898 -22.96 -2.43 4.97
CA PRO A 898 -24.41 -2.61 5.09
C PRO A 898 -24.85 -3.84 5.88
N MET A 899 -24.07 -4.93 5.92
CA MET A 899 -24.43 -6.13 6.69
C MET A 899 -24.36 -5.89 8.20
N VAL A 900 -23.37 -5.11 8.63
CA VAL A 900 -23.17 -4.76 10.03
C VAL A 900 -24.20 -3.74 10.50
N GLY A 901 -24.66 -2.85 9.62
CA GLY A 901 -25.57 -1.77 9.98
C GLY A 901 -24.86 -0.55 10.58
N LEU A 902 -23.69 -0.20 10.02
CA LEU A 902 -22.99 1.05 10.29
C LEU A 902 -23.83 2.26 9.83
N LEU A 903 -23.38 3.49 10.11
CA LEU A 903 -24.12 4.72 9.78
C LEU A 903 -24.60 4.73 8.31
N PRO A 904 -25.91 4.90 8.02
CA PRO A 904 -26.44 4.74 6.66
C PRO A 904 -26.20 5.97 5.74
N GLU A 905 -25.19 6.79 6.02
CA GLU A 905 -24.89 8.00 5.26
C GLU A 905 -23.83 7.74 4.17
N TRP A 906 -24.07 8.29 2.98
CA TRP A 906 -23.12 8.15 1.86
C TRP A 906 -21.75 8.75 2.16
N ASP A 907 -21.71 9.88 2.87
CA ASP A 907 -20.47 10.53 3.27
C ASP A 907 -19.66 9.66 4.23
N ALA A 908 -20.29 9.13 5.28
CA ALA A 908 -19.66 8.21 6.24
C ALA A 908 -19.16 6.91 5.55
N PHE A 909 -19.87 6.42 4.54
CA PHE A 909 -19.45 5.24 3.75
C PHE A 909 -18.18 5.52 2.93
N PHE A 910 -18.12 6.61 2.19
CA PHE A 910 -16.93 6.94 1.38
C PHE A 910 -15.72 7.29 2.26
N LYS A 911 -15.95 7.94 3.40
CA LYS A 911 -14.92 8.17 4.42
C LYS A 911 -14.35 6.88 5.00
N PHE A 912 -15.22 5.91 5.30
CA PHE A 912 -14.82 4.57 5.73
C PHE A 912 -14.00 3.84 4.66
N LEU A 913 -14.46 3.87 3.40
CA LEU A 913 -13.78 3.24 2.27
C LEU A 913 -12.40 3.83 2.02
N LEU A 914 -12.29 5.16 2.07
CA LEU A 914 -11.04 5.90 1.89
C LEU A 914 -10.00 5.46 2.93
N VAL A 915 -10.38 5.40 4.20
CA VAL A 915 -9.47 4.97 5.29
C VAL A 915 -8.99 3.54 5.07
N LEU A 916 -9.88 2.60 4.69
CA LEU A 916 -9.48 1.21 4.42
C LEU A 916 -8.50 1.09 3.25
N VAL A 917 -8.72 1.84 2.17
CA VAL A 917 -7.83 1.84 0.99
C VAL A 917 -6.47 2.44 1.34
N LEU A 918 -6.44 3.60 2.00
CA LEU A 918 -5.19 4.26 2.39
C LEU A 918 -4.39 3.42 3.40
N PHE A 919 -5.06 2.81 4.37
CA PHE A 919 -4.42 1.90 5.32
C PHE A 919 -3.78 0.68 4.63
N ASN A 920 -4.51 0.03 3.72
CA ASN A 920 -3.98 -1.13 2.98
C ASN A 920 -2.83 -0.73 2.05
N LEU A 921 -2.87 0.48 1.48
CA LEU A 921 -1.78 1.02 0.67
C LEU A 921 -0.54 1.32 1.53
N ALA A 922 -0.71 2.00 2.67
CA ALA A 922 0.38 2.33 3.58
C ALA A 922 1.10 1.08 4.08
N THR A 923 0.35 0.08 4.56
CA THR A 923 0.90 -1.21 5.00
C THR A 923 1.58 -1.98 3.87
N ALA A 924 1.01 -1.98 2.66
CA ALA A 924 1.65 -2.62 1.50
C ALA A 924 2.97 -1.94 1.11
N THR A 925 3.05 -0.62 1.14
CA THR A 925 4.27 0.13 0.82
C THR A 925 5.36 -0.03 1.87
N LEU A 926 4.99 -0.13 3.15
CA LEU A 926 5.91 -0.52 4.23
C LEU A 926 6.48 -1.92 4.00
N CYS A 927 5.61 -2.91 3.73
CA CYS A 927 6.03 -4.27 3.43
C CYS A 927 6.93 -4.33 2.19
N LEU A 928 6.63 -3.59 1.13
CA LEU A 928 7.48 -3.51 -0.05
C LEU A 928 8.88 -2.96 0.28
N PHE A 929 8.95 -1.88 1.07
CA PHE A 929 10.22 -1.31 1.51
C PHE A 929 11.08 -2.34 2.24
N ILE A 930 10.50 -3.08 3.19
CA ILE A 930 11.18 -4.17 3.90
C ILE A 930 11.67 -5.25 2.92
N GLY A 931 10.84 -5.63 1.94
CA GLY A 931 11.17 -6.65 0.93
C GLY A 931 12.31 -6.24 -0.03
N ILE A 932 12.53 -4.93 -0.22
CA ILE A 932 13.65 -4.41 -1.02
C ILE A 932 14.95 -4.42 -0.19
N VAL A 933 14.87 -4.03 1.09
CA VAL A 933 16.02 -3.91 1.99
C VAL A 933 16.63 -5.28 2.31
N PHE A 934 15.79 -6.27 2.66
CA PHE A 934 16.26 -7.60 3.04
C PHE A 934 16.39 -8.51 1.80
N LYS A 935 17.52 -9.22 1.69
CA LYS A 935 17.76 -10.18 0.59
C LYS A 935 17.02 -11.50 0.80
N ASP A 936 17.03 -11.95 2.05
CA ASP A 936 16.41 -13.21 2.45
C ASP A 936 14.93 -13.01 2.74
N THR A 937 14.08 -13.81 2.09
CA THR A 937 12.63 -13.73 2.24
C THR A 937 12.14 -14.15 3.63
N GLY A 938 12.85 -15.07 4.30
CA GLY A 938 12.52 -15.50 5.65
C GLY A 938 12.74 -14.39 6.67
N ILE A 939 13.90 -13.73 6.61
CA ILE A 939 14.22 -12.57 7.45
C ILE A 939 13.24 -11.42 7.18
N ALA A 940 12.93 -11.14 5.91
CA ALA A 940 11.99 -10.10 5.53
C ALA A 940 10.60 -10.34 6.13
N ASN A 941 10.11 -11.59 6.10
CA ASN A 941 8.82 -11.96 6.68
C ASN A 941 8.79 -11.88 8.20
N LEU A 942 9.87 -12.28 8.87
CA LEU A 942 10.02 -12.14 10.33
C LEU A 942 9.95 -10.67 10.75
N VAL A 943 10.77 -9.82 10.11
CA VAL A 943 10.81 -8.38 10.41
C VAL A 943 9.48 -7.72 10.08
N GLY A 944 8.90 -8.02 8.91
CA GLY A 944 7.59 -7.50 8.51
C GLY A 944 6.49 -7.86 9.51
N SER A 945 6.42 -9.12 9.93
CA SER A 945 5.41 -9.58 10.90
C SER A 945 5.58 -8.92 12.27
N LEU A 946 6.82 -8.74 12.74
CA LEU A 946 7.12 -8.05 14.01
C LEU A 946 6.72 -6.58 13.96
N VAL A 947 7.05 -5.88 12.87
CA VAL A 947 6.65 -4.46 12.68
C VAL A 947 5.13 -4.33 12.67
N MET A 948 4.42 -5.23 11.97
CA MET A 948 2.95 -5.21 11.92
C MET A 948 2.32 -5.53 13.28
N LEU A 949 2.86 -6.51 14.02
CA LEU A 949 2.38 -6.86 15.36
C LEU A 949 2.58 -5.70 16.35
N PHE A 950 3.75 -5.06 16.32
CA PHE A 950 4.05 -3.92 17.18
C PHE A 950 3.15 -2.72 16.85
N SER A 951 2.93 -2.45 15.56
CA SER A 951 1.99 -1.41 15.13
C SER A 951 0.57 -1.72 15.59
N LEU A 952 0.11 -2.98 15.48
CA LEU A 952 -1.21 -3.39 15.97
C LEU A 952 -1.38 -3.18 17.48
N LEU A 953 -0.34 -3.49 18.27
CA LEU A 953 -0.35 -3.27 19.73
C LEU A 953 -0.60 -1.79 20.09
N MET A 954 -0.05 -0.88 19.28
CA MET A 954 -0.15 0.57 19.45
C MET A 954 -1.38 1.19 18.75
N ALA A 955 -2.37 0.41 18.32
CA ALA A 955 -3.54 0.91 17.59
C ALA A 955 -4.48 1.82 18.42
N GLY A 956 -4.39 1.76 19.76
CA GLY A 956 -5.23 2.54 20.69
C GLY A 956 -6.36 1.74 21.35
N LEU A 957 -6.62 0.49 20.93
CA LEU A 957 -7.61 -0.40 21.57
C LEU A 957 -7.01 -1.27 22.69
N LEU A 958 -5.84 -1.88 22.44
CA LEU A 958 -5.19 -2.79 23.39
C LEU A 958 -4.42 -2.06 24.50
N LEU A 959 -3.94 -0.87 24.18
CA LEU A 959 -3.20 0.00 25.09
C LEU A 959 -3.86 1.38 25.06
N ASN A 960 -4.32 1.86 26.22
CA ASN A 960 -4.95 3.17 26.34
C ASN A 960 -3.89 4.28 26.17
N HIS A 961 -4.17 5.25 25.30
CA HIS A 961 -3.30 6.39 24.95
C HIS A 961 -2.76 7.14 26.19
N ASP A 962 -3.61 7.39 27.17
CA ASP A 962 -3.26 8.23 28.33
C ASP A 962 -2.37 7.50 29.35
N LYS A 963 -2.28 6.18 29.23
CA LYS A 963 -1.47 5.33 30.12
C LYS A 963 -0.11 4.97 29.51
N ILE A 964 0.20 5.42 28.30
CA ILE A 964 1.49 5.17 27.65
C ILE A 964 2.57 6.06 28.31
N PRO A 965 3.68 5.48 28.80
CA PRO A 965 4.75 6.27 29.40
C PRO A 965 5.34 7.25 28.38
N GLY A 966 5.66 8.47 28.83
CA GLY A 966 6.12 9.57 27.97
C GLY A 966 7.17 9.18 26.91
N PRO A 967 8.24 8.43 27.27
CA PRO A 967 9.25 7.98 26.31
C PRO A 967 8.77 6.99 25.25
N ALA A 968 7.62 6.34 25.42
CA ALA A 968 7.07 5.37 24.47
C ALA A 968 5.97 5.97 23.56
N LYS A 969 5.52 7.21 23.82
CA LYS A 969 4.43 7.84 23.04
C LYS A 969 4.76 7.99 21.55
N TRP A 970 6.02 8.19 21.18
CA TRP A 970 6.43 8.27 19.76
C TRP A 970 6.20 6.97 18.98
N LEU A 971 6.17 5.81 19.66
CA LEU A 971 5.91 4.52 19.02
C LEU A 971 4.49 4.43 18.48
N GLN A 972 3.54 5.13 19.12
CA GLN A 972 2.17 5.24 18.64
C GLN A 972 2.09 6.10 17.38
N VAL A 973 2.85 7.20 17.31
CA VAL A 973 2.92 8.09 16.13
C VAL A 973 3.45 7.37 14.89
N ILE A 974 4.25 6.32 15.06
CA ILE A 974 4.77 5.48 13.96
C ILE A 974 3.77 4.39 13.55
N SER A 975 2.75 4.13 14.35
CA SER A 975 1.81 3.05 14.10
C SER A 975 0.79 3.39 13.02
N ILE A 976 0.87 2.72 11.86
CA ILE A 976 -0.12 2.85 10.77
C ILE A 976 -1.52 2.40 11.24
N PHE A 977 -1.58 1.42 12.15
CA PHE A 977 -2.83 0.95 12.76
C PHE A 977 -3.52 1.99 13.63
N HIS A 978 -2.77 2.88 14.29
CA HIS A 978 -3.36 3.93 15.12
C HIS A 978 -4.19 4.89 14.28
N TYR A 979 -3.59 5.47 13.22
CA TYR A 979 -4.30 6.36 12.30
C TYR A 979 -5.48 5.67 11.60
N GLY A 980 -5.29 4.40 11.20
CA GLY A 980 -6.38 3.62 10.59
C GLY A 980 -7.55 3.41 11.55
N PHE A 981 -7.27 3.08 12.82
CA PHE A 981 -8.29 2.78 13.81
C PHE A 981 -9.01 4.04 14.30
N GLU A 982 -8.27 5.10 14.62
CA GLU A 982 -8.82 6.39 15.07
C GLU A 982 -9.72 7.01 13.99
N ALA A 983 -9.28 7.03 12.73
CA ALA A 983 -10.10 7.55 11.63
C ALA A 983 -11.41 6.77 11.44
N LEU A 984 -11.40 5.43 11.56
CA LEU A 984 -12.61 4.61 11.43
C LEU A 984 -13.59 4.84 12.58
N ILE A 985 -13.09 4.87 13.83
CA ILE A 985 -13.97 5.02 15.00
C ILE A 985 -14.53 6.44 15.12
N VAL A 986 -13.73 7.47 14.79
CA VAL A 986 -14.18 8.88 14.76
C VAL A 986 -15.26 9.06 13.68
N ASN A 987 -15.09 8.46 12.50
CA ASN A 987 -16.10 8.53 11.43
C ASN A 987 -17.44 7.87 11.80
N GLU A 988 -17.43 6.78 12.57
CA GLU A 988 -18.65 6.04 12.92
C GLU A 988 -19.33 6.56 14.20
N VAL A 989 -18.57 6.97 15.23
CA VAL A 989 -19.11 7.14 16.59
C VAL A 989 -19.41 8.59 16.96
N THR A 990 -18.74 9.58 16.33
CA THR A 990 -18.87 10.99 16.72
C THR A 990 -20.30 11.53 16.70
N THR A 991 -21.11 11.12 15.72
CA THR A 991 -22.50 11.56 15.55
C THR A 991 -23.52 10.65 16.25
N LEU A 992 -23.08 9.52 16.82
CA LEU A 992 -23.97 8.56 17.49
C LEU A 992 -24.30 8.99 18.92
N GLN A 993 -25.51 8.64 19.36
CA GLN A 993 -25.90 8.68 20.77
C GLN A 993 -26.17 7.25 21.23
N LEU A 994 -25.40 6.80 22.22
CA LEU A 994 -25.41 5.43 22.72
C LEU A 994 -26.29 5.33 23.98
N ILE A 995 -27.07 4.26 24.09
CA ILE A 995 -27.94 4.03 25.24
C ILE A 995 -27.16 3.22 26.30
N ASP A 996 -26.97 3.79 27.49
CA ASP A 996 -26.50 3.10 28.69
C ASP A 996 -27.70 2.71 29.55
N ARG A 997 -27.82 1.42 29.87
CA ARG A 997 -28.87 0.90 30.77
C ARG A 997 -28.30 0.76 32.17
N LYS A 998 -28.47 1.79 32.98
CA LYS A 998 -28.04 1.78 34.40
C LYS A 998 -29.25 1.91 35.31
N TYR A 999 -29.32 1.03 36.31
CA TYR A 999 -30.37 1.06 37.34
C TYR A 999 -31.82 1.03 36.80
N GLY A 1000 -32.04 0.43 35.63
CA GLY A 1000 -33.36 0.37 34.99
C GLY A 1000 -33.78 1.64 34.24
N LEU A 1001 -32.87 2.61 34.10
CA LEU A 1001 -33.06 3.84 33.31
C LEU A 1001 -32.20 3.78 32.03
N ASP A 1002 -32.77 4.21 30.91
CA ASP A 1002 -32.07 4.36 29.62
C ASP A 1002 -31.45 5.77 29.58
N ILE A 1003 -30.14 5.88 29.82
CA ILE A 1003 -29.38 7.14 29.76
C ILE A 1003 -28.71 7.24 28.39
N SER A 1004 -28.99 8.28 27.61
CA SER A 1004 -28.32 8.53 26.33
C SER A 1004 -27.00 9.27 26.54
N VAL A 1005 -25.88 8.65 26.17
CA VAL A 1005 -24.54 9.24 26.23
C VAL A 1005 -24.07 9.60 24.81
N PRO A 1006 -23.59 10.84 24.56
CA PRO A 1006 -23.00 11.20 23.29
C PRO A 1006 -21.74 10.37 22.99
N GLY A 1007 -21.64 9.82 21.77
CA GLY A 1007 -20.48 9.02 21.35
C GLY A 1007 -19.16 9.80 21.39
N ALA A 1008 -19.21 11.11 21.12
CA ALA A 1008 -18.06 12.02 21.24
C ALA A 1008 -17.44 12.03 22.66
N THR A 1009 -18.25 11.90 23.70
CA THR A 1009 -17.78 11.86 25.10
C THR A 1009 -17.10 10.52 25.42
N ILE A 1010 -17.61 9.44 24.83
CA ILE A 1010 -17.01 8.10 24.97
C ILE A 1010 -15.65 8.08 24.27
N LEU A 1011 -15.55 8.60 23.05
CA LEU A 1011 -14.27 8.70 22.33
C LEU A 1011 -13.19 9.44 23.13
N THR A 1012 -13.53 10.60 23.72
CA THR A 1012 -12.58 11.34 24.56
C THR A 1012 -12.19 10.57 25.83
N THR A 1013 -13.09 9.75 26.38
CA THR A 1013 -12.78 8.91 27.56
C THR A 1013 -11.78 7.80 27.22
N PHE A 1014 -11.82 7.30 25.98
CA PHE A 1014 -10.84 6.33 25.47
C PHE A 1014 -9.54 6.98 24.95
N GLY A 1015 -9.43 8.32 25.01
CA GLY A 1015 -8.25 9.07 24.58
C GLY A 1015 -8.19 9.36 23.08
N PHE A 1016 -9.29 9.20 22.34
CA PHE A 1016 -9.37 9.55 20.92
C PHE A 1016 -9.77 11.02 20.72
N ASN A 1017 -9.26 11.62 19.66
CA ASN A 1017 -9.57 13.00 19.31
C ASN A 1017 -10.72 13.06 18.27
N ASN A 1018 -11.83 13.67 18.66
CA ASN A 1018 -13.04 13.80 17.83
C ASN A 1018 -12.82 14.56 16.50
N GLN A 1019 -11.75 15.35 16.38
CA GLN A 1019 -11.42 16.12 15.18
C GLN A 1019 -10.26 15.52 14.36
N ALA A 1020 -9.70 14.37 14.78
CA ALA A 1020 -8.50 13.80 14.17
C ALA A 1020 -8.71 13.21 12.76
N TYR A 1021 -9.95 12.96 12.33
CA TYR A 1021 -10.25 12.23 11.09
C TYR A 1021 -9.38 12.62 9.88
N TRP A 1022 -9.33 13.92 9.53
CA TRP A 1022 -8.53 14.37 8.38
C TRP A 1022 -7.02 14.35 8.67
N GLY A 1023 -6.61 14.59 9.91
CA GLY A 1023 -5.22 14.44 10.34
C GLY A 1023 -4.73 13.00 10.13
N ASP A 1024 -5.55 12.02 10.49
CA ASP A 1024 -5.22 10.61 10.36
C ASP A 1024 -5.22 10.12 8.91
N VAL A 1025 -6.20 10.57 8.12
CA VAL A 1025 -6.25 10.31 6.67
C VAL A 1025 -5.00 10.87 5.98
N ILE A 1026 -4.59 12.09 6.32
CA ILE A 1026 -3.34 12.68 5.81
C ILE A 1026 -2.14 11.87 6.31
N GLY A 1027 -2.12 11.47 7.59
CA GLY A 1027 -1.07 10.62 8.17
C GLY A 1027 -0.88 9.32 7.38
N LEU A 1028 -1.95 8.58 7.09
CA LEU A 1028 -1.91 7.38 6.25
C LEU A 1028 -1.36 7.65 4.84
N GLY A 1029 -1.78 8.76 4.22
CA GLY A 1029 -1.26 9.20 2.93
C GLY A 1029 0.24 9.51 2.97
N VAL A 1030 0.70 10.19 4.03
CA VAL A 1030 2.11 10.51 4.26
C VAL A 1030 2.93 9.23 4.45
N PHE A 1031 2.46 8.27 5.26
CA PHE A 1031 3.15 6.97 5.40
C PHE A 1031 3.32 6.27 4.07
N SER A 1032 2.25 6.21 3.27
CA SER A 1032 2.32 5.60 1.94
C SER A 1032 3.36 6.30 1.05
N GLY A 1033 3.33 7.64 1.00
CA GLY A 1033 4.28 8.42 0.21
C GLY A 1033 5.74 8.25 0.69
N VAL A 1034 5.97 8.31 1.99
CA VAL A 1034 7.31 8.17 2.60
C VAL A 1034 7.89 6.79 2.32
N PHE A 1035 7.14 5.70 2.56
CA PHE A 1035 7.65 4.36 2.30
C PHE A 1035 7.81 4.05 0.80
N LEU A 1036 7.02 4.67 -0.08
CA LEU A 1036 7.27 4.61 -1.53
C LEU A 1036 8.60 5.27 -1.91
N VAL A 1037 8.87 6.48 -1.39
CA VAL A 1037 10.12 7.19 -1.66
C VAL A 1037 11.30 6.42 -1.05
N LEU A 1038 11.20 5.95 0.19
CA LEU A 1038 12.24 5.13 0.83
C LEU A 1038 12.46 3.81 0.08
N GLY A 1039 11.39 3.16 -0.39
CA GLY A 1039 11.46 1.97 -1.25
C GLY A 1039 12.23 2.23 -2.53
N TYR A 1040 11.94 3.34 -3.22
CA TYR A 1040 12.68 3.75 -4.41
C TYR A 1040 14.16 4.07 -4.10
N LEU A 1041 14.45 4.82 -3.04
CA LEU A 1041 15.83 5.16 -2.64
C LEU A 1041 16.61 3.90 -2.27
N ALA A 1042 16.02 2.98 -1.50
CA ALA A 1042 16.61 1.70 -1.18
C ALA A 1042 16.91 0.89 -2.46
N MET A 1043 15.98 0.86 -3.41
CA MET A 1043 16.21 0.20 -4.70
C MET A 1043 17.29 0.91 -5.54
N HIS A 1044 17.32 2.24 -5.52
CA HIS A 1044 18.28 3.00 -6.31
C HIS A 1044 19.71 2.85 -5.78
N PHE A 1045 19.91 2.88 -4.46
CA PHE A 1045 21.23 2.91 -3.81
C PHE A 1045 21.70 1.54 -3.29
N MET A 1046 20.83 0.72 -2.68
CA MET A 1046 21.24 -0.58 -2.11
C MET A 1046 21.34 -1.69 -3.15
N LEU A 1047 20.55 -1.61 -4.23
CA LEU A 1047 20.59 -2.56 -5.34
C LEU A 1047 21.51 -2.10 -6.47
N VAL A 1048 22.41 -1.16 -6.20
CA VAL A 1048 23.57 -0.97 -7.07
C VAL A 1048 24.45 -2.20 -6.89
N GLU A 1049 24.73 -2.85 -8.01
CA GLU A 1049 25.61 -3.99 -8.06
C GLU A 1049 27.02 -3.57 -7.61
N ARG A 1050 27.31 -3.73 -6.31
CA ARG A 1050 28.68 -3.60 -5.80
C ARG A 1050 29.41 -4.93 -6.02
N ARG A 1051 29.64 -5.31 -7.29
CA ARG A 1051 30.47 -6.47 -7.66
C ARG A 1051 31.95 -6.18 -7.49
#